data_AF-A0A0A8K5M0-F1
#
_entry.id   AF-A0A0A8K5M0-F1
#
_cell.length_a   1.000
_cell.length_b   1.000
_cell.length_c   1.000
_cell.angle_alpha   90.00
_cell.angle_beta   90.00
_cell.angle_gamma   90.00
#
_symmetry.space_group_name_H-M   'P 1'
#
loop_
_entity.id
_entity.type
_entity.pdbx_description
1 polymer ?
#
loop_
_entity_poly.entity_id
_entity_poly.type
_entity_poly.pdbx_seq_one_letter_code
_entity_poly.pdbx_strand_id
1 'polypeptide(L)'
;MRELISVCMPVYNRADQVLEAAYSILNQDYSSLELIIVDDGSTDETAEVVSSIKDSRVRLIRLNQNQGNIACRNVAFKAALGDFIAIMDSDDVACPWRLSMQASTLKRGFDICGGYSLRAPTLHSHGSVWRTPRHQIGLKRVALFGSPFANSSAMITRSFLERTNFRYDPTSFPAADYAAWSAAVFNPDVSVAVVDKVVLLLRKHGNTISATHEDAQALAAAKIREGLLRKLGINDGYLIDLHNKIAERRTDHMGTSEYRALADLYFERLPQTGDTAFKGSEAERYFEGHLSKIAHAKPTSWRRAPAHIPDVSVIVAAYNVAPFLNECLCSALRQEDVSVEVIVVNDGSTDDTECVCESITDSRLKLISQPNQGLSVARNTGTSAANGRYVYFLDGDDFIEPNALSIMVAKADSTNVDVVVAGHSTVDSSGEVEVRFGPEKDSLHKNSILHAYVERCFGAPACNKLIKACLAKRLPFKPGILHEDELFCPSLFSEARSVAVLATNTYWYRQRPGSITEQVTPKHLEDWCVILFDSMNLIRSRNINGKERRAFMKRLRRLVSAARRKLYALDNPDKELVKRVQNVCAEANALILGERVNSQFATSRQIREANEKKAVEPPADIPPKTALTAETAIKPRSLLGLLRRKRLAAVPSQ
;
A
#
# COMPACT_ATOMS: atom_id res chain seq x y z
N MET A 1 -28.92 -19.08 -17.83
CA MET A 1 -28.58 -18.60 -16.48
C MET A 1 -27.07 -18.71 -16.30
N ARG A 2 -26.44 -17.80 -15.55
CA ARG A 2 -25.04 -18.01 -15.13
C ARG A 2 -25.02 -19.17 -14.11
N GLU A 3 -24.03 -20.03 -14.20
CA GLU A 3 -23.76 -21.17 -13.33
C GLU A 3 -23.56 -20.68 -11.89
N LEU A 4 -24.07 -21.44 -10.93
CA LEU A 4 -23.97 -21.07 -9.52
C LEU A 4 -22.59 -21.47 -8.97
N ILE A 5 -21.96 -20.56 -8.21
CA ILE A 5 -20.73 -20.86 -7.47
C ILE A 5 -21.03 -21.00 -5.98
N SER A 6 -20.75 -22.15 -5.37
CA SER A 6 -20.74 -22.29 -3.92
C SER A 6 -19.37 -21.98 -3.38
N VAL A 7 -19.25 -20.99 -2.49
CA VAL A 7 -18.01 -20.70 -1.79
C VAL A 7 -18.05 -21.31 -0.40
N CYS A 8 -17.13 -22.23 -0.11
CA CYS A 8 -17.05 -22.98 1.13
C CYS A 8 -16.01 -22.36 2.07
N MET A 9 -16.47 -21.84 3.22
CA MET A 9 -15.65 -21.13 4.19
C MET A 9 -15.73 -21.75 5.59
N PRO A 10 -14.74 -22.55 6.02
CA PRO A 10 -14.63 -22.99 7.40
C PRO A 10 -14.18 -21.81 8.29
N VAL A 11 -14.74 -21.70 9.49
CA VAL A 11 -14.36 -20.68 10.47
C VAL A 11 -14.28 -21.26 11.88
N TYR A 12 -13.27 -20.85 12.64
CA TYR A 12 -13.12 -21.15 14.06
C TYR A 12 -12.36 -20.02 14.74
N ASN A 13 -13.00 -19.28 15.66
CA ASN A 13 -12.40 -18.19 16.43
C ASN A 13 -11.67 -17.15 15.55
N ARG A 14 -12.42 -16.48 14.67
CA ARG A 14 -11.95 -15.50 13.68
C ARG A 14 -12.90 -14.29 13.58
N ALA A 15 -13.48 -13.86 14.69
CA ALA A 15 -14.39 -12.72 14.73
C ALA A 15 -13.78 -11.45 14.11
N ASP A 16 -12.45 -11.28 14.21
CA ASP A 16 -11.68 -10.17 13.69
C ASP A 16 -11.48 -10.19 12.16
N GLN A 17 -11.60 -11.35 11.51
CA GLN A 17 -11.19 -11.56 10.11
C GLN A 17 -12.31 -12.05 9.20
N VAL A 18 -13.26 -12.81 9.72
CA VAL A 18 -14.29 -13.51 8.94
C VAL A 18 -15.17 -12.56 8.12
N LEU A 19 -15.45 -11.35 8.63
CA LEU A 19 -16.24 -10.36 7.89
C LEU A 19 -15.55 -9.94 6.60
N GLU A 20 -14.27 -9.60 6.66
CA GLU A 20 -13.55 -9.14 5.48
C GLU A 20 -13.40 -10.30 4.48
N ALA A 21 -13.15 -11.53 4.94
CA ALA A 21 -13.14 -12.71 4.08
C ALA A 21 -14.49 -12.91 3.39
N ALA A 22 -15.60 -12.87 4.14
CA ALA A 22 -16.95 -13.03 3.61
C ALA A 22 -17.32 -11.91 2.60
N TYR A 23 -17.06 -10.64 2.95
CA TYR A 23 -17.33 -9.53 2.04
C TYR A 23 -16.43 -9.54 0.80
N SER A 24 -15.22 -10.09 0.87
CA SER A 24 -14.38 -10.29 -0.32
C SER A 24 -15.01 -11.24 -1.35
N ILE A 25 -15.85 -12.17 -0.88
CA ILE A 25 -16.63 -13.09 -1.72
C ILE A 25 -17.94 -12.44 -2.18
N LEU A 26 -18.66 -11.77 -1.29
CA LEU A 26 -19.94 -11.15 -1.63
C LEU A 26 -19.80 -10.02 -2.66
N ASN A 27 -18.63 -9.38 -2.73
CA ASN A 27 -18.29 -8.29 -3.66
C ASN A 27 -17.54 -8.74 -4.92
N GLN A 28 -17.59 -10.03 -5.29
CA GLN A 28 -17.02 -10.53 -6.53
C GLN A 28 -17.75 -9.99 -7.76
N ASP A 29 -17.05 -9.92 -8.89
CA ASP A 29 -17.61 -9.60 -10.21
C ASP A 29 -18.55 -10.69 -10.78
N TYR A 30 -18.76 -11.76 -10.03
CA TYR A 30 -19.64 -12.88 -10.35
C TYR A 30 -20.81 -12.93 -9.37
N SER A 31 -22.00 -12.55 -9.81
CA SER A 31 -23.17 -12.38 -8.92
C SER A 31 -23.90 -13.68 -8.54
N SER A 32 -23.83 -14.72 -9.39
CA SER A 32 -24.50 -16.00 -9.12
C SER A 32 -23.65 -16.86 -8.19
N LEU A 33 -23.73 -16.57 -6.89
CA LEU A 33 -23.00 -17.30 -5.87
C LEU A 33 -23.85 -17.53 -4.62
N GLU A 34 -23.47 -18.54 -3.86
CA GLU A 34 -23.80 -18.70 -2.44
C GLU A 34 -22.50 -18.76 -1.62
N LEU A 35 -22.53 -18.24 -0.40
CA LEU A 35 -21.44 -18.31 0.56
C LEU A 35 -21.86 -19.19 1.74
N ILE A 36 -21.23 -20.35 1.86
CA ILE A 36 -21.49 -21.34 2.92
C ILE A 36 -20.39 -21.18 3.97
N ILE A 37 -20.76 -20.62 5.12
CA ILE A 37 -19.86 -20.46 6.26
C ILE A 37 -20.15 -21.59 7.24
N VAL A 38 -19.16 -22.42 7.54
CA VAL A 38 -19.27 -23.50 8.52
C VAL A 38 -18.46 -23.12 9.75
N ASP A 39 -19.18 -22.76 10.82
CA ASP A 39 -18.61 -22.44 12.11
C ASP A 39 -18.34 -23.72 12.90
N ASP A 40 -17.07 -23.98 13.20
CA ASP A 40 -16.56 -25.17 13.87
C ASP A 40 -16.74 -25.11 15.41
N GLY A 41 -17.90 -24.62 15.86
CA GLY A 41 -18.16 -24.40 17.27
C GLY A 41 -17.24 -23.35 17.88
N SER A 42 -17.12 -22.17 17.25
CA SER A 42 -16.38 -21.03 17.80
C SER A 42 -16.83 -20.69 19.22
N THR A 43 -15.87 -20.30 20.05
CA THR A 43 -16.07 -19.92 21.45
C THR A 43 -15.99 -18.41 21.68
N ASP A 44 -15.55 -17.66 20.68
CA ASP A 44 -15.57 -16.19 20.65
C ASP A 44 -16.83 -15.67 19.93
N GLU A 45 -16.87 -14.37 19.63
CA GLU A 45 -18.00 -13.70 18.98
C GLU A 45 -18.12 -14.01 17.46
N THR A 46 -17.38 -14.98 16.91
CA THR A 46 -17.36 -15.30 15.48
C THR A 46 -18.77 -15.60 14.96
N ALA A 47 -19.54 -16.38 15.71
CA ALA A 47 -20.85 -16.85 15.29
C ALA A 47 -21.84 -15.68 15.19
N GLU A 48 -21.81 -14.75 16.15
CA GLU A 48 -22.60 -13.51 16.18
C GLU A 48 -22.20 -12.59 15.04
N VAL A 49 -20.90 -12.42 14.82
CA VAL A 49 -20.33 -11.63 13.73
C VAL A 49 -20.80 -12.14 12.38
N VAL A 50 -20.77 -13.45 12.12
CA VAL A 50 -21.26 -14.02 10.86
C VAL A 50 -22.78 -13.86 10.73
N SER A 51 -23.54 -14.06 11.80
CA SER A 51 -25.01 -13.85 11.80
C SER A 51 -25.43 -12.39 11.61
N SER A 52 -24.52 -11.44 11.79
CA SER A 52 -24.76 -10.02 11.53
C SER A 52 -24.83 -9.69 10.03
N ILE A 53 -24.26 -10.54 9.16
CA ILE A 53 -24.23 -10.31 7.70
C ILE A 53 -25.64 -10.41 7.13
N LYS A 54 -26.15 -9.30 6.57
CA LYS A 54 -27.49 -9.22 5.95
C LYS A 54 -27.41 -9.36 4.43
N ASP A 55 -27.07 -10.56 3.97
CA ASP A 55 -27.06 -10.91 2.55
C ASP A 55 -27.69 -12.30 2.36
N SER A 56 -28.69 -12.40 1.49
CA SER A 56 -29.46 -13.64 1.26
C SER A 56 -28.63 -14.76 0.64
N ARG A 57 -27.45 -14.45 0.11
CA ARG A 57 -26.51 -15.44 -0.44
C ARG A 57 -25.71 -16.15 0.64
N VAL A 58 -25.74 -15.69 1.90
CA VAL A 58 -24.96 -16.27 3.01
C VAL A 58 -25.76 -17.32 3.74
N ARG A 59 -25.16 -18.51 3.92
CA ARG A 59 -25.72 -19.62 4.69
C ARG A 59 -24.73 -20.04 5.76
N LEU A 60 -25.12 -19.85 7.03
CA LEU A 60 -24.33 -20.24 8.20
C LEU A 60 -24.75 -21.63 8.67
N ILE A 61 -23.80 -22.55 8.79
CA ILE A 61 -23.95 -23.86 9.43
C ILE A 61 -23.09 -23.86 10.68
N ARG A 62 -23.70 -24.06 11.86
CA ARG A 62 -22.97 -24.13 13.14
C ARG A 62 -22.82 -25.59 13.58
N LEU A 63 -21.60 -25.99 13.92
CA LEU A 63 -21.33 -27.27 14.56
C LEU A 63 -21.38 -27.13 16.08
N ASN A 64 -21.79 -28.18 16.78
CA ASN A 64 -21.95 -28.15 18.24
C ASN A 64 -20.61 -28.14 19.01
N GLN A 65 -19.53 -28.54 18.35
CA GLN A 65 -18.18 -28.61 18.92
C GLN A 65 -17.15 -28.53 17.79
N ASN A 66 -15.93 -28.13 18.14
CA ASN A 66 -14.79 -28.11 17.23
C ASN A 66 -14.41 -29.54 16.79
N GLN A 67 -14.45 -29.77 15.49
CA GLN A 67 -14.10 -31.02 14.81
C GLN A 67 -12.91 -30.85 13.85
N GLY A 68 -12.34 -29.65 13.77
CA GLY A 68 -11.21 -29.29 12.94
C GLY A 68 -11.61 -28.82 11.54
N ASN A 69 -10.72 -28.04 10.92
CA ASN A 69 -10.93 -27.42 9.61
C ASN A 69 -11.29 -28.42 8.49
N ILE A 70 -10.73 -29.63 8.53
CA ILE A 70 -11.02 -30.70 7.56
C ILE A 70 -12.49 -31.12 7.63
N ALA A 71 -13.04 -31.32 8.83
CA ALA A 71 -14.44 -31.70 9.01
C ALA A 71 -15.37 -30.59 8.49
N CYS A 72 -15.09 -29.33 8.83
CA CYS A 72 -15.86 -28.18 8.36
C CYS A 72 -15.87 -28.04 6.84
N ARG A 73 -14.71 -28.20 6.18
CA ARG A 73 -14.63 -28.16 4.71
C ARG A 73 -15.48 -29.26 4.08
N ASN A 74 -15.43 -30.47 4.63
CA ASN A 74 -16.23 -31.59 4.12
C ASN A 74 -17.74 -31.39 4.36
N VAL A 75 -18.14 -30.75 5.46
CA VAL A 75 -19.54 -30.32 5.69
C VAL A 75 -19.95 -29.27 4.65
N ALA A 76 -19.10 -28.28 4.39
CA ALA A 76 -19.38 -27.23 3.40
C ALA A 76 -19.54 -27.81 1.98
N PHE A 77 -18.69 -28.76 1.59
CA PHE A 77 -18.79 -29.45 0.29
C PHE A 77 -20.10 -30.21 0.13
N LYS A 78 -20.57 -30.90 1.18
CA LYS A 78 -21.86 -31.60 1.14
C LYS A 78 -23.04 -30.65 1.04
N ALA A 79 -22.93 -29.45 1.61
CA ALA A 79 -23.98 -28.44 1.56
C ALA A 79 -24.02 -27.67 0.22
N ALA A 80 -22.93 -27.62 -0.54
CA ALA A 80 -22.78 -26.86 -1.78
C ALA A 80 -23.80 -27.25 -2.86
N LEU A 81 -24.48 -26.26 -3.45
CA LEU A 81 -25.47 -26.41 -4.51
C LEU A 81 -24.97 -25.96 -5.89
N GLY A 82 -23.83 -25.28 -5.97
CA GLY A 82 -23.26 -24.68 -7.17
C GLY A 82 -22.67 -25.68 -8.14
N ASP A 83 -22.63 -25.30 -9.42
CA ASP A 83 -21.95 -26.03 -10.50
C ASP A 83 -20.43 -26.00 -10.32
N PHE A 84 -19.93 -24.93 -9.68
CA PHE A 84 -18.55 -24.78 -9.25
C PHE A 84 -18.48 -24.59 -7.73
N ILE A 85 -17.43 -25.13 -7.12
CA ILE A 85 -17.19 -25.07 -5.66
C ILE A 85 -15.85 -24.38 -5.42
N ALA A 86 -15.88 -23.17 -4.89
CA ALA A 86 -14.69 -22.41 -4.52
C ALA A 86 -14.33 -22.62 -3.06
N ILE A 87 -13.05 -22.78 -2.76
CA ILE A 87 -12.56 -22.98 -1.39
C ILE A 87 -12.01 -21.66 -0.87
N MET A 88 -12.36 -21.30 0.36
CA MET A 88 -11.96 -20.02 0.94
C MET A 88 -11.76 -20.14 2.45
N ASP A 89 -10.54 -19.98 2.95
CA ASP A 89 -10.33 -19.91 4.39
C ASP A 89 -10.78 -18.55 4.95
N SER A 90 -11.26 -18.54 6.20
CA SER A 90 -11.91 -17.38 6.85
C SER A 90 -10.96 -16.26 7.24
N ASP A 91 -9.66 -16.47 7.08
CA ASP A 91 -8.57 -15.54 7.34
C ASP A 91 -7.92 -14.98 6.07
N ASP A 92 -8.33 -15.44 4.89
CA ASP A 92 -7.85 -14.98 3.59
C ASP A 92 -8.78 -13.92 2.94
N VAL A 93 -8.31 -13.27 1.87
CA VAL A 93 -9.12 -12.31 1.09
C VAL A 93 -9.08 -12.66 -0.40
N ALA A 94 -10.24 -12.82 -1.03
CA ALA A 94 -10.34 -13.06 -2.47
C ALA A 94 -10.19 -11.75 -3.27
N CYS A 95 -9.44 -11.78 -4.38
CA CYS A 95 -9.42 -10.65 -5.32
C CYS A 95 -10.78 -10.50 -6.00
N PRO A 96 -11.27 -9.29 -6.32
CA PRO A 96 -12.62 -9.04 -6.85
C PRO A 96 -12.98 -9.80 -8.14
N TRP A 97 -11.97 -10.20 -8.92
CA TRP A 97 -12.11 -10.92 -10.21
C TRP A 97 -11.89 -12.43 -10.11
N ARG A 98 -11.72 -12.99 -8.90
CA ARG A 98 -11.36 -14.40 -8.71
C ARG A 98 -12.42 -15.31 -9.33
N LEU A 99 -13.68 -15.14 -8.94
CA LEU A 99 -14.73 -16.08 -9.31
C LEU A 99 -14.99 -16.10 -10.82
N SER A 100 -15.07 -14.94 -11.48
CA SER A 100 -15.28 -14.89 -12.94
C SER A 100 -14.14 -15.54 -13.73
N MET A 101 -12.89 -15.26 -13.37
CA MET A 101 -11.71 -15.78 -14.08
C MET A 101 -11.59 -17.30 -13.96
N GLN A 102 -11.79 -17.81 -12.75
CA GLN A 102 -11.68 -19.24 -12.50
C GLN A 102 -12.88 -20.00 -13.07
N ALA A 103 -14.10 -19.46 -12.98
CA ALA A 103 -15.29 -20.05 -13.62
C ALA A 103 -15.12 -20.09 -15.15
N SER A 104 -14.62 -19.01 -15.76
CA SER A 104 -14.30 -18.99 -17.20
C SER A 104 -13.26 -20.05 -17.58
N THR A 105 -12.35 -20.40 -16.68
CA THR A 105 -11.34 -21.45 -16.91
C THR A 105 -11.98 -22.83 -16.82
N LEU A 106 -12.76 -23.11 -15.79
CA LEU A 106 -13.44 -24.40 -15.62
C LEU A 106 -14.40 -24.72 -16.77
N LYS A 107 -15.10 -23.71 -17.30
CA LYS A 107 -15.97 -23.86 -18.49
C LYS A 107 -15.25 -24.36 -19.75
N ARG A 108 -13.93 -24.25 -19.81
CA ARG A 108 -13.12 -24.78 -20.92
C ARG A 108 -12.88 -26.29 -20.81
N GLY A 109 -13.49 -26.95 -19.83
CA GLY A 109 -13.43 -28.39 -19.62
C GLY A 109 -12.37 -28.84 -18.60
N PHE A 110 -11.91 -27.93 -17.74
CA PHE A 110 -11.01 -28.29 -16.63
C PHE A 110 -11.81 -28.69 -15.38
N ASP A 111 -11.34 -29.69 -14.64
CA ASP A 111 -11.94 -30.14 -13.38
C ASP A 111 -11.57 -29.22 -12.21
N ILE A 112 -10.34 -28.70 -12.21
CA ILE A 112 -9.78 -27.90 -11.11
C ILE A 112 -9.10 -26.66 -11.68
N CYS A 113 -9.34 -25.51 -11.04
CA CYS A 113 -8.70 -24.25 -11.32
C CYS A 113 -8.04 -23.68 -10.06
N GLY A 114 -6.71 -23.56 -10.08
CA GLY A 114 -5.96 -22.77 -9.08
C GLY A 114 -5.81 -21.31 -9.51
N GLY A 115 -5.04 -20.54 -8.73
CA GLY A 115 -4.57 -19.21 -9.11
C GLY A 115 -3.37 -18.78 -8.26
N TYR A 116 -2.78 -17.62 -8.55
CA TYR A 116 -1.66 -17.13 -7.75
C TYR A 116 -2.14 -16.56 -6.43
N SER A 117 -1.29 -16.65 -5.41
CA SER A 117 -1.59 -16.13 -4.08
C SER A 117 -0.55 -15.11 -3.66
N LEU A 118 -0.99 -13.95 -3.19
CA LEU A 118 -0.12 -12.92 -2.62
C LEU A 118 -0.08 -13.09 -1.11
N ARG A 119 1.10 -13.27 -0.53
CA ARG A 119 1.29 -13.19 0.92
C ARG A 119 1.66 -11.75 1.29
N ALA A 120 0.69 -10.97 1.75
CA ALA A 120 0.87 -9.58 2.16
C ALA A 120 -0.16 -9.17 3.23
N PRO A 121 0.04 -8.06 3.96
CA PRO A 121 -0.96 -7.54 4.90
C PRO A 121 -2.29 -7.17 4.25
N THR A 122 -2.27 -6.66 3.01
CA THR A 122 -3.44 -6.29 2.23
C THR A 122 -3.21 -6.59 0.74
N LEU A 123 -4.28 -6.61 -0.06
CA LEU A 123 -4.19 -6.76 -1.53
C LEU A 123 -3.34 -5.66 -2.22
N HIS A 124 -3.10 -4.54 -1.52
CA HIS A 124 -2.33 -3.39 -2.02
C HIS A 124 -0.93 -3.29 -1.39
N SER A 125 -0.60 -4.18 -0.46
CA SER A 125 0.70 -4.23 0.19
C SER A 125 1.70 -5.04 -0.64
N HIS A 126 2.98 -4.73 -0.50
CA HIS A 126 4.02 -5.62 -0.99
C HIS A 126 4.04 -6.94 -0.23
N GLY A 127 4.35 -8.00 -0.98
CA GLY A 127 4.34 -9.35 -0.48
C GLY A 127 4.92 -10.33 -1.47
N SER A 128 5.15 -11.56 -1.01
CA SER A 128 5.62 -12.63 -1.87
C SER A 128 4.45 -13.23 -2.63
N VAL A 129 4.51 -13.22 -3.96
CA VAL A 129 3.54 -13.92 -4.79
C VAL A 129 3.96 -15.38 -4.95
N TRP A 130 3.11 -16.29 -4.52
CA TRP A 130 3.19 -17.70 -4.88
C TRP A 130 2.63 -17.88 -6.29
N ARG A 131 3.55 -17.91 -7.26
CA ARG A 131 3.26 -18.30 -8.64
C ARG A 131 3.41 -19.82 -8.77
N THR A 132 2.53 -20.44 -9.53
CA THR A 132 2.59 -21.87 -9.83
C THR A 132 2.48 -22.10 -11.34
N PRO A 133 2.99 -23.21 -11.89
CA PRO A 133 2.85 -23.52 -13.31
C PRO A 133 1.38 -23.53 -13.76
N ARG A 134 1.14 -23.10 -15.00
CA ARG A 134 -0.22 -22.94 -15.56
C ARG A 134 -0.89 -24.25 -15.98
N HIS A 135 -0.10 -25.31 -16.10
CA HIS A 135 -0.52 -26.59 -16.66
C HIS A 135 -0.12 -27.75 -15.76
N GLN A 136 -0.90 -28.83 -15.82
CA GLN A 136 -0.78 -30.02 -14.97
C GLN A 136 0.63 -30.64 -14.95
N ILE A 137 1.35 -30.66 -16.09
CA ILE A 137 2.73 -31.15 -16.16
C ILE A 137 3.64 -30.40 -15.17
N GLY A 138 3.58 -29.07 -15.16
CA GLY A 138 4.38 -28.27 -14.23
C GLY A 138 3.92 -28.45 -12.78
N LEU A 139 2.61 -28.61 -12.55
CA LEU A 139 2.06 -28.87 -11.22
C LEU A 139 2.53 -30.21 -10.66
N LYS A 140 2.68 -31.27 -11.47
CA LYS A 140 3.26 -32.56 -11.03
C LYS A 140 4.69 -32.39 -10.51
N ARG A 141 5.50 -31.56 -11.18
CA ARG A 141 6.86 -31.23 -10.72
C ARG A 141 6.84 -30.47 -9.40
N VAL A 142 5.94 -29.51 -9.22
CA VAL A 142 5.77 -28.77 -7.95
C VAL A 142 5.29 -29.70 -6.83
N ALA A 143 4.34 -30.57 -7.12
CA ALA A 143 3.75 -31.52 -6.18
C ALA A 143 4.79 -32.45 -5.54
N LEU A 144 5.92 -32.72 -6.19
CA LEU A 144 7.01 -33.48 -5.57
C LEU A 144 7.69 -32.73 -4.42
N PHE A 145 7.57 -31.40 -4.32
CA PHE A 145 8.26 -30.61 -3.29
C PHE A 145 7.30 -29.93 -2.31
N GLY A 146 6.07 -29.63 -2.72
CA GLY A 146 5.06 -29.03 -1.86
C GLY A 146 3.71 -28.88 -2.58
N SER A 147 2.75 -28.21 -1.94
CA SER A 147 1.41 -28.06 -2.52
C SER A 147 1.46 -27.41 -3.92
N PRO A 148 0.75 -27.94 -4.93
CA PRO A 148 0.69 -27.35 -6.27
C PRO A 148 0.20 -25.90 -6.30
N PHE A 149 -0.70 -25.52 -5.39
CA PHE A 149 -1.19 -24.16 -5.21
C PHE A 149 -1.75 -23.98 -3.79
N ALA A 150 -2.02 -22.74 -3.39
CA ALA A 150 -2.62 -22.45 -2.11
C ALA A 150 -4.07 -22.98 -2.05
N ASN A 151 -4.45 -23.55 -0.91
CA ASN A 151 -5.75 -24.19 -0.76
C ASN A 151 -6.95 -23.27 -1.07
N SER A 152 -6.98 -22.09 -0.45
CA SER A 152 -7.99 -21.06 -0.68
C SER A 152 -7.95 -20.45 -2.09
N SER A 153 -6.98 -20.80 -2.93
CA SER A 153 -6.97 -20.36 -4.33
C SER A 153 -7.70 -21.32 -5.27
N ALA A 154 -8.13 -22.48 -4.78
CA ALA A 154 -8.73 -23.52 -5.62
C ALA A 154 -10.23 -23.30 -5.85
N MET A 155 -10.69 -23.66 -7.05
CA MET A 155 -12.09 -23.89 -7.38
C MET A 155 -12.21 -25.16 -8.22
N ILE A 156 -13.22 -25.97 -7.94
CA ILE A 156 -13.45 -27.26 -8.59
C ILE A 156 -14.83 -27.31 -9.25
N THR A 157 -15.01 -28.19 -10.23
CA THR A 157 -16.34 -28.49 -10.77
C THR A 157 -17.10 -29.43 -9.83
N ARG A 158 -18.44 -29.32 -9.85
CA ARG A 158 -19.32 -30.32 -9.22
C ARG A 158 -19.08 -31.72 -9.76
N SER A 159 -18.90 -31.85 -11.08
CA SER A 159 -18.61 -33.14 -11.71
C SER A 159 -17.35 -33.78 -11.14
N PHE A 160 -16.28 -33.03 -10.93
CA PHE A 160 -15.07 -33.53 -10.27
C PHE A 160 -15.36 -34.00 -8.84
N LEU A 161 -16.06 -33.18 -8.05
CA LEU A 161 -16.42 -33.50 -6.67
C LEU A 161 -17.19 -34.84 -6.57
N GLU A 162 -18.19 -35.02 -7.42
CA GLU A 162 -19.06 -36.20 -7.44
C GLU A 162 -18.37 -37.43 -8.02
N ARG A 163 -17.73 -37.30 -9.19
CA ARG A 163 -17.06 -38.40 -9.90
C ARG A 163 -15.89 -38.98 -9.13
N THR A 164 -15.17 -38.15 -8.38
CA THR A 164 -14.00 -38.58 -7.59
C THR A 164 -14.34 -38.81 -6.12
N ASN A 165 -15.57 -38.48 -5.68
CA ASN A 165 -15.97 -38.45 -4.27
C ASN A 165 -14.97 -37.64 -3.42
N PHE A 166 -14.58 -36.47 -3.93
CA PHE A 166 -13.52 -35.66 -3.36
C PHE A 166 -13.86 -35.19 -1.95
N ARG A 167 -12.91 -35.40 -1.03
CA ARG A 167 -12.97 -34.95 0.36
C ARG A 167 -11.57 -34.74 0.90
N TYR A 168 -11.41 -33.83 1.84
CA TYR A 168 -10.17 -33.75 2.60
C TYR A 168 -10.07 -34.95 3.54
N ASP A 169 -8.93 -35.63 3.51
CA ASP A 169 -8.66 -36.80 4.35
C ASP A 169 -8.13 -36.36 5.73
N PRO A 170 -8.85 -36.66 6.83
CA PRO A 170 -8.39 -36.34 8.19
C PRO A 170 -7.04 -36.97 8.55
N THR A 171 -6.68 -38.11 7.95
CA THR A 171 -5.40 -38.79 8.22
C THR A 171 -4.19 -38.02 7.68
N SER A 172 -4.41 -37.03 6.81
CA SER A 172 -3.39 -36.17 6.23
C SER A 172 -3.17 -34.86 7.00
N PHE A 173 -3.84 -34.64 8.13
CA PHE A 173 -3.61 -33.46 8.97
C PHE A 173 -2.14 -33.40 9.47
N PRO A 174 -1.49 -32.21 9.50
CA PRO A 174 -2.00 -30.88 9.13
C PRO A 174 -1.78 -30.49 7.65
N ALA A 175 -1.35 -31.41 6.78
CA ALA A 175 -1.04 -31.19 5.36
C ALA A 175 -2.13 -31.73 4.39
N ALA A 176 -3.40 -31.69 4.82
CA ALA A 176 -4.50 -32.30 4.06
C ALA A 176 -4.75 -31.63 2.70
N ASP A 177 -4.44 -30.35 2.58
CA ASP A 177 -4.46 -29.62 1.31
C ASP A 177 -3.37 -30.14 0.35
N TYR A 178 -2.14 -30.27 0.82
CA TYR A 178 -1.04 -30.81 0.02
C TYR A 178 -1.35 -32.24 -0.47
N ALA A 179 -1.88 -33.10 0.40
CA ALA A 179 -2.28 -34.45 0.04
C ALA A 179 -3.36 -34.44 -1.07
N ALA A 180 -4.42 -33.65 -0.87
CA ALA A 180 -5.55 -33.58 -1.78
C ALA A 180 -5.15 -33.07 -3.17
N TRP A 181 -4.43 -31.96 -3.25
CA TRP A 181 -4.06 -31.35 -4.53
C TRP A 181 -3.00 -32.15 -5.28
N SER A 182 -2.08 -32.78 -4.57
CA SER A 182 -1.12 -33.69 -5.20
C SER A 182 -1.81 -34.92 -5.77
N ALA A 183 -2.71 -35.55 -5.01
CA ALA A 183 -3.47 -36.70 -5.51
C ALA A 183 -4.27 -36.34 -6.77
N ALA A 184 -4.89 -35.17 -6.80
CA ALA A 184 -5.65 -34.70 -7.96
C ALA A 184 -4.77 -34.44 -9.19
N VAL A 185 -3.62 -33.76 -9.03
CA VAL A 185 -2.70 -33.45 -10.13
C VAL A 185 -2.07 -34.70 -10.75
N PHE A 186 -1.85 -35.75 -9.95
CA PHE A 186 -1.35 -37.04 -10.42
C PHE A 186 -2.43 -37.99 -10.95
N ASN A 187 -3.71 -37.65 -10.81
CA ASN A 187 -4.79 -38.45 -11.38
C ASN A 187 -4.90 -38.18 -12.90
N PRO A 188 -4.73 -39.20 -13.77
CA PRO A 188 -4.80 -39.01 -15.22
C PRO A 188 -6.19 -38.64 -15.73
N ASP A 189 -7.25 -38.94 -14.97
CA ASP A 189 -8.64 -38.64 -15.32
C ASP A 189 -9.11 -37.26 -14.80
N VAL A 190 -8.18 -36.46 -14.28
CA VAL A 190 -8.45 -35.14 -13.71
C VAL A 190 -7.62 -34.11 -14.47
N SER A 191 -8.30 -33.06 -14.91
CA SER A 191 -7.70 -31.95 -15.66
C SER A 191 -7.55 -30.70 -14.79
N VAL A 192 -6.35 -30.14 -14.75
CA VAL A 192 -6.03 -29.00 -13.87
C VAL A 192 -5.44 -27.83 -14.64
N ALA A 193 -5.94 -26.63 -14.35
CA ALA A 193 -5.44 -25.36 -14.87
C ALA A 193 -5.19 -24.34 -13.75
N VAL A 194 -4.42 -23.31 -14.04
CA VAL A 194 -4.20 -22.18 -13.13
C VAL A 194 -4.35 -20.88 -13.89
N VAL A 195 -5.11 -19.94 -13.33
CA VAL A 195 -5.18 -18.58 -13.88
C VAL A 195 -3.87 -17.83 -13.61
N ASP A 196 -3.34 -17.15 -14.63
CA ASP A 196 -2.11 -16.36 -14.57
C ASP A 196 -2.30 -15.00 -13.86
N LYS A 197 -2.94 -15.02 -12.70
CA LYS A 197 -3.24 -13.80 -11.94
C LYS A 197 -3.32 -14.11 -10.45
N VAL A 198 -3.01 -13.10 -9.64
CA VAL A 198 -3.30 -13.16 -8.21
C VAL A 198 -4.81 -13.15 -8.02
N VAL A 199 -5.32 -14.20 -7.40
CA VAL A 199 -6.75 -14.36 -7.07
C VAL A 199 -7.02 -14.35 -5.58
N LEU A 200 -5.96 -14.42 -4.77
CA LEU A 200 -6.07 -14.59 -3.33
C LEU A 200 -4.96 -13.82 -2.61
N LEU A 201 -5.30 -13.17 -1.51
CA LEU A 201 -4.39 -12.69 -0.49
C LEU A 201 -4.36 -13.68 0.69
N LEU A 202 -3.16 -14.20 1.00
CA LEU A 202 -2.88 -15.01 2.17
C LEU A 202 -2.41 -14.09 3.32
N ARG A 203 -3.17 -13.98 4.40
CA ARG A 203 -2.77 -13.14 5.55
C ARG A 203 -1.76 -13.88 6.44
N LYS A 204 -0.68 -13.19 6.84
CA LYS A 204 0.30 -13.74 7.79
C LYS A 204 -0.13 -13.39 9.23
N HIS A 205 -0.43 -14.39 10.03
CA HIS A 205 -0.66 -14.24 11.48
C HIS A 205 -0.14 -15.48 12.23
N GLY A 206 0.26 -15.31 13.49
CA GLY A 206 0.97 -16.34 14.28
C GLY A 206 0.15 -17.58 14.64
N ASN A 207 -1.17 -17.57 14.39
CA ASN A 207 -2.10 -18.62 14.78
C ASN A 207 -2.63 -19.45 13.59
N THR A 208 -1.98 -19.40 12.42
CA THR A 208 -2.31 -20.30 11.30
C THR A 208 -1.87 -21.72 11.60
N ILE A 209 -2.58 -22.74 11.09
CA ILE A 209 -2.18 -24.17 11.24
C ILE A 209 -0.72 -24.38 10.80
N SER A 210 -0.30 -23.72 9.70
CA SER A 210 1.05 -23.83 9.16
C SER A 210 2.14 -23.19 10.04
N ALA A 211 1.77 -22.33 10.98
CA ALA A 211 2.70 -21.70 11.93
C ALA A 211 2.70 -22.41 13.30
N THR A 212 1.61 -23.08 13.67
CA THR A 212 1.45 -23.73 14.98
C THR A 212 1.84 -25.21 14.99
N HIS A 213 1.97 -25.85 13.82
CA HIS A 213 2.26 -27.28 13.67
C HIS A 213 3.44 -27.57 12.74
N GLU A 214 4.44 -26.69 12.67
CA GLU A 214 5.52 -26.74 11.66
C GLU A 214 6.20 -28.13 11.54
N ASP A 215 6.60 -28.75 12.65
CA ASP A 215 7.24 -30.07 12.66
C ASP A 215 6.29 -31.21 12.22
N ALA A 216 5.03 -31.18 12.68
CA ALA A 216 4.03 -32.17 12.29
C ALA A 216 3.64 -32.01 10.81
N GLN A 217 3.64 -30.78 10.30
CA GLN A 217 3.40 -30.48 8.89
C GLN A 217 4.54 -30.97 8.00
N ALA A 218 5.80 -30.79 8.42
CA ALA A 218 6.96 -31.33 7.73
C ALA A 218 6.89 -32.87 7.63
N LEU A 219 6.56 -33.55 8.74
CA LEU A 219 6.41 -35.01 8.76
C LEU A 219 5.28 -35.50 7.85
N ALA A 220 4.12 -34.83 7.89
CA ALA A 220 3.00 -35.16 7.01
C ALA A 220 3.35 -34.92 5.52
N ALA A 221 4.03 -33.81 5.21
CA ALA A 221 4.49 -33.50 3.86
C ALA A 221 5.52 -34.53 3.35
N ALA A 222 6.43 -35.00 4.20
CA ALA A 222 7.39 -36.04 3.86
C ALA A 222 6.71 -37.36 3.46
N LYS A 223 5.68 -37.78 4.21
CA LYS A 223 4.88 -38.98 3.88
C LYS A 223 4.13 -38.82 2.54
N ILE A 224 3.61 -37.64 2.26
CA ILE A 224 2.96 -37.34 0.97
C ILE A 224 3.98 -37.47 -0.17
N ARG A 225 5.15 -36.83 -0.05
CA ARG A 225 6.22 -36.91 -1.07
C ARG A 225 6.71 -38.33 -1.27
N GLU A 226 6.91 -39.09 -0.20
CA GLU A 226 7.23 -40.51 -0.27
C GLU A 226 6.17 -41.29 -1.05
N GLY A 227 4.88 -41.08 -0.75
CA GLY A 227 3.79 -41.73 -1.47
C GLY A 227 3.77 -41.39 -2.97
N LEU A 228 4.07 -40.14 -3.33
CA LEU A 228 4.19 -39.73 -4.74
C LEU A 228 5.38 -40.39 -5.44
N LEU A 229 6.55 -40.39 -4.81
CA LEU A 229 7.76 -41.05 -5.34
C LEU A 229 7.55 -42.55 -5.52
N ARG A 230 6.93 -43.23 -4.56
CA ARG A 230 6.61 -44.66 -4.66
C ARG A 230 5.61 -44.97 -5.77
N LYS A 231 4.60 -44.12 -5.98
CA LYS A 231 3.68 -44.22 -7.14
C LYS A 231 4.40 -44.09 -8.49
N LEU A 232 5.50 -43.34 -8.51
CA LEU A 232 6.38 -43.22 -9.68
C LEU A 232 7.39 -44.37 -9.78
N GLY A 233 7.34 -45.37 -8.90
CA GLY A 233 8.26 -46.52 -8.90
C GLY A 233 9.57 -46.27 -8.14
N ILE A 234 9.75 -45.11 -7.50
CA ILE A 234 10.92 -44.81 -6.68
C ILE A 234 10.69 -45.37 -5.27
N ASN A 235 11.28 -46.53 -4.98
CA ASN A 235 11.13 -47.23 -3.70
C ASN A 235 12.37 -47.16 -2.79
N ASP A 236 13.44 -46.57 -3.28
CA ASP A 236 14.72 -46.42 -2.59
C ASP A 236 14.60 -45.44 -1.42
N GLY A 237 14.65 -45.97 -0.20
CA GLY A 237 14.46 -45.18 1.02
C GLY A 237 15.52 -44.09 1.19
N TYR A 238 16.74 -44.31 0.71
CA TYR A 238 17.81 -43.31 0.78
C TYR A 238 17.52 -42.13 -0.16
N LEU A 239 17.08 -42.40 -1.39
CA LEU A 239 16.70 -41.33 -2.33
C LEU A 239 15.47 -40.55 -1.87
N ILE A 240 14.48 -41.23 -1.27
CA ILE A 240 13.29 -40.58 -0.73
C ILE A 240 13.66 -39.65 0.44
N ASP A 241 14.50 -40.12 1.36
CA ASP A 241 15.00 -39.30 2.47
C ASP A 241 15.77 -38.08 1.95
N LEU A 242 16.64 -38.27 0.96
CA LEU A 242 17.42 -37.19 0.38
C LEU A 242 16.56 -36.18 -0.37
N HIS A 243 15.54 -36.63 -1.10
CA HIS A 243 14.55 -35.75 -1.73
C HIS A 243 13.76 -34.94 -0.70
N ASN A 244 13.36 -35.56 0.41
CA ASN A 244 12.67 -34.88 1.52
C ASN A 244 13.54 -33.78 2.15
N LYS A 245 14.83 -34.05 2.38
CA LYS A 245 15.78 -33.04 2.86
C LYS A 245 15.85 -31.81 1.96
N ILE A 246 15.83 -32.00 0.64
CA ILE A 246 15.81 -30.88 -0.33
C ILE A 246 14.51 -30.10 -0.25
N ALA A 247 13.37 -30.79 -0.27
CA ALA A 247 12.06 -30.17 -0.22
C ALA A 247 11.88 -29.30 1.05
N GLU A 248 12.50 -29.72 2.15
CA GLU A 248 12.51 -29.01 3.44
C GLU A 248 13.66 -28.01 3.59
N ARG A 249 14.52 -27.85 2.56
CA ARG A 249 15.72 -27.01 2.59
C ARG A 249 16.71 -27.36 3.71
N ARG A 250 16.75 -28.61 4.12
CA ARG A 250 17.66 -29.19 5.12
C ARG A 250 18.86 -29.82 4.40
N THR A 251 19.66 -29.01 3.72
CA THR A 251 20.76 -29.49 2.84
C THR A 251 22.15 -29.15 3.37
N ASP A 252 22.26 -28.75 4.64
CA ASP A 252 23.54 -28.46 5.26
C ASP A 252 24.42 -29.72 5.24
N HIS A 253 25.67 -29.57 4.80
CA HIS A 253 26.70 -30.63 4.76
C HIS A 253 26.50 -31.76 3.72
N MET A 254 25.72 -31.56 2.66
CA MET A 254 25.64 -32.55 1.57
C MET A 254 26.99 -32.75 0.85
N GLY A 255 27.42 -34.02 0.74
CA GLY A 255 28.63 -34.41 0.03
C GLY A 255 28.41 -34.74 -1.46
N THR A 256 29.50 -35.10 -2.14
CA THR A 256 29.47 -35.46 -3.57
C THR A 256 28.63 -36.71 -3.85
N SER A 257 28.59 -37.67 -2.93
CA SER A 257 27.76 -38.88 -3.02
C SER A 257 26.27 -38.57 -3.06
N GLU A 258 25.82 -37.69 -2.18
CA GLU A 258 24.43 -37.24 -2.10
C GLU A 258 24.03 -36.49 -3.37
N TYR A 259 24.92 -35.62 -3.88
CA TYR A 259 24.66 -34.91 -5.13
C TYR A 259 24.48 -35.88 -6.31
N ARG A 260 25.35 -36.89 -6.42
CA ARG A 260 25.23 -37.93 -7.45
C ARG A 260 23.94 -38.74 -7.30
N ALA A 261 23.56 -39.10 -6.09
CA ALA A 261 22.32 -39.83 -5.82
C ALA A 261 21.07 -39.04 -6.23
N LEU A 262 21.08 -37.72 -6.04
CA LEU A 262 19.97 -36.87 -6.51
C LEU A 262 19.99 -36.65 -8.02
N ALA A 263 21.18 -36.55 -8.61
CA ALA A 263 21.32 -36.53 -10.06
C ALA A 263 20.76 -37.82 -10.68
N ASP A 264 21.08 -39.01 -10.11
CA ASP A 264 20.46 -40.29 -10.47
C ASP A 264 18.93 -40.21 -10.37
N LEU A 265 18.41 -39.77 -9.21
CA LEU A 265 16.97 -39.64 -9.02
C LEU A 265 16.30 -38.76 -10.10
N TYR A 266 16.82 -37.56 -10.33
CA TYR A 266 16.16 -36.55 -11.16
C TYR A 266 16.42 -36.69 -12.66
N PHE A 267 17.59 -37.21 -13.06
CA PHE A 267 17.99 -37.29 -14.47
C PHE A 267 17.99 -38.71 -15.02
N GLU A 268 17.98 -39.74 -14.17
CA GLU A 268 17.95 -41.14 -14.62
C GLU A 268 16.65 -41.82 -14.23
N ARG A 269 16.26 -41.80 -12.94
CA ARG A 269 15.07 -42.55 -12.48
C ARG A 269 13.74 -41.89 -12.83
N LEU A 270 13.54 -40.62 -12.48
CA LEU A 270 12.27 -39.90 -12.74
C LEU A 270 11.88 -39.90 -14.24
N PRO A 271 12.80 -39.71 -15.21
CA PRO A 271 12.47 -39.83 -16.62
C PRO A 271 12.01 -41.22 -17.08
N GLN A 272 12.37 -42.29 -16.36
CA GLN A 272 11.99 -43.67 -16.68
C GLN A 272 10.59 -44.07 -16.19
N THR A 273 9.95 -43.24 -15.35
CA THR A 273 8.67 -43.53 -14.69
C THR A 273 7.45 -43.58 -15.61
N GLY A 274 7.64 -43.40 -16.92
CA GLY A 274 6.56 -43.35 -17.91
C GLY A 274 5.83 -42.02 -17.97
N ASP A 275 5.78 -41.25 -16.88
CA ASP A 275 5.09 -39.97 -16.79
C ASP A 275 5.84 -38.87 -17.58
N THR A 276 5.15 -38.28 -18.55
CA THR A 276 5.71 -37.25 -19.44
C THR A 276 6.10 -35.98 -18.69
N ALA A 277 5.57 -35.76 -17.49
CA ALA A 277 5.94 -34.60 -16.69
C ALA A 277 7.42 -34.59 -16.30
N PHE A 278 8.10 -35.73 -16.29
CA PHE A 278 9.50 -35.85 -15.88
C PHE A 278 10.46 -36.12 -17.04
N LYS A 279 10.01 -35.94 -18.29
CA LYS A 279 10.81 -36.15 -19.49
C LYS A 279 11.13 -34.83 -20.21
N GLY A 280 12.25 -34.82 -20.94
CA GLY A 280 12.65 -33.76 -21.85
C GLY A 280 13.25 -32.51 -21.19
N SER A 281 13.69 -31.58 -22.04
CA SER A 281 14.51 -30.42 -21.66
C SER A 281 13.87 -29.48 -20.63
N GLU A 282 12.54 -29.41 -20.55
CA GLU A 282 11.87 -28.61 -19.53
C GLU A 282 11.93 -29.24 -18.13
N ALA A 283 11.84 -30.58 -18.05
CA ALA A 283 12.00 -31.30 -16.80
C ALA A 283 13.44 -31.20 -16.30
N GLU A 284 14.40 -31.41 -17.22
CA GLU A 284 15.84 -31.25 -16.96
C GLU A 284 16.13 -29.86 -16.38
N ARG A 285 15.73 -28.79 -17.07
CA ARG A 285 15.94 -27.41 -16.59
C ARG A 285 15.30 -27.15 -15.22
N TYR A 286 14.12 -27.72 -14.95
CA TYR A 286 13.45 -27.58 -13.65
C TYR A 286 14.27 -28.22 -12.53
N PHE A 287 14.77 -29.45 -12.73
CA PHE A 287 15.53 -30.18 -11.73
C PHE A 287 16.98 -29.67 -11.59
N GLU A 288 17.63 -29.26 -12.67
CA GLU A 288 18.91 -28.52 -12.63
C GLU A 288 18.79 -27.26 -11.77
N GLY A 289 17.70 -26.50 -11.91
CA GLY A 289 17.41 -25.34 -11.08
C GLY A 289 17.25 -25.65 -9.59
N HIS A 290 16.89 -26.89 -9.22
CA HIS A 290 16.84 -27.33 -7.82
C HIS A 290 18.21 -27.80 -7.33
N LEU A 291 18.92 -28.60 -8.12
CA LEU A 291 20.27 -29.08 -7.79
C LEU A 291 21.31 -27.95 -7.70
N SER A 292 21.21 -26.95 -8.57
CA SER A 292 22.09 -25.77 -8.54
C SER A 292 21.94 -24.95 -7.27
N LYS A 293 20.72 -24.82 -6.72
CA LYS A 293 20.47 -24.15 -5.43
C LYS A 293 21.12 -24.86 -4.25
N ILE A 294 21.28 -26.18 -4.35
CA ILE A 294 21.98 -27.01 -3.35
C ILE A 294 23.49 -26.86 -3.51
N ALA A 295 23.99 -26.82 -4.75
CA ALA A 295 25.42 -26.77 -5.05
C ALA A 295 26.10 -25.40 -4.75
N HIS A 296 25.35 -24.29 -4.71
CA HIS A 296 25.90 -22.92 -4.65
C HIS A 296 25.71 -22.18 -3.30
N ALA A 297 25.74 -22.89 -2.17
CA ALA A 297 25.64 -22.24 -0.85
C ALA A 297 26.93 -21.49 -0.42
N LYS A 298 27.19 -20.30 -0.99
CA LYS A 298 27.85 -19.13 -0.35
C LYS A 298 27.34 -17.81 -0.97
N PRO A 299 27.26 -16.70 -0.20
CA PRO A 299 26.42 -15.55 -0.53
C PRO A 299 27.10 -14.56 -1.48
N THR A 300 26.49 -14.26 -2.64
CA THR A 300 26.20 -12.91 -3.15
C THR A 300 25.75 -12.89 -4.63
N SER A 301 24.89 -11.91 -4.91
CA SER A 301 24.44 -11.38 -6.22
C SER A 301 23.37 -12.19 -6.99
N TRP A 302 22.13 -11.75 -6.80
CA TRP A 302 20.93 -12.15 -7.53
C TRP A 302 20.99 -11.68 -9.00
N ARG A 303 20.49 -12.50 -9.93
CA ARG A 303 19.99 -12.05 -11.25
C ARG A 303 18.48 -12.29 -11.33
N ARG A 304 17.72 -11.27 -11.77
CA ARG A 304 16.25 -11.20 -11.85
C ARG A 304 15.75 -11.37 -13.31
N ALA A 305 14.55 -11.94 -13.49
CA ALA A 305 13.72 -11.90 -14.71
C ALA A 305 12.20 -12.07 -14.35
N PRO A 306 11.23 -11.62 -15.19
CA PRO A 306 10.12 -10.69 -14.85
C PRO A 306 8.75 -11.36 -14.53
N ALA A 307 7.68 -10.72 -14.01
CA ALA A 307 7.28 -9.31 -13.93
C ALA A 307 6.92 -8.88 -12.48
N HIS A 308 7.56 -7.82 -12.00
CA HIS A 308 7.44 -7.25 -10.66
C HIS A 308 6.60 -5.97 -10.72
N ILE A 309 5.73 -5.73 -9.73
CA ILE A 309 5.14 -4.41 -9.51
C ILE A 309 6.27 -3.49 -9.03
N PRO A 310 6.60 -2.39 -9.71
CA PRO A 310 7.66 -1.49 -9.27
C PRO A 310 7.43 -1.01 -7.83
N ASP A 311 8.49 -0.77 -7.06
CA ASP A 311 8.35 -0.12 -5.77
C ASP A 311 7.78 1.28 -5.94
N VAL A 312 8.29 2.02 -6.93
CA VAL A 312 7.91 3.41 -7.21
C VAL A 312 7.59 3.61 -8.69
N SER A 313 6.45 4.23 -8.97
CA SER A 313 6.21 4.90 -10.24
C SER A 313 6.68 6.34 -10.13
N VAL A 314 7.74 6.68 -10.83
CA VAL A 314 8.22 8.06 -10.95
C VAL A 314 7.45 8.72 -12.07
N ILE A 315 6.65 9.74 -11.74
CA ILE A 315 5.84 10.49 -12.68
C ILE A 315 6.59 11.76 -13.06
N VAL A 316 7.04 11.81 -14.32
CA VAL A 316 7.77 12.94 -14.88
C VAL A 316 6.84 13.75 -15.75
N ALA A 317 6.49 14.96 -15.32
CA ALA A 317 5.72 15.89 -16.15
C ALA A 317 6.70 16.72 -16.99
N ALA A 318 6.55 16.67 -18.32
CA ALA A 318 7.47 17.30 -19.26
C ALA A 318 6.73 18.22 -20.23
N TYR A 319 7.17 19.48 -20.29
CA TYR A 319 6.73 20.45 -21.29
C TYR A 319 7.88 21.40 -21.60
N ASN A 320 8.43 21.32 -22.81
CA ASN A 320 9.55 22.15 -23.27
C ASN A 320 10.78 22.10 -22.33
N VAL A 321 11.23 20.90 -22.01
CA VAL A 321 12.33 20.62 -21.06
C VAL A 321 13.47 19.80 -21.68
N ALA A 322 13.56 19.73 -23.01
CA ALA A 322 14.55 18.91 -23.71
C ALA A 322 16.00 19.08 -23.19
N PRO A 323 16.49 20.29 -22.86
CA PRO A 323 17.87 20.47 -22.37
C PRO A 323 18.18 19.77 -21.05
N PHE A 324 17.17 19.49 -20.22
CA PHE A 324 17.32 18.99 -18.85
C PHE A 324 16.81 17.55 -18.69
N LEU A 325 15.92 17.13 -19.58
CA LEU A 325 15.16 15.91 -19.43
C LEU A 325 16.03 14.65 -19.39
N ASN A 326 17.12 14.60 -20.17
CA ASN A 326 17.99 13.43 -20.16
C ASN A 326 18.61 13.16 -18.77
N GLU A 327 19.04 14.21 -18.06
CA GLU A 327 19.57 14.10 -16.71
C GLU A 327 18.48 13.69 -15.71
N CYS A 328 17.32 14.34 -15.79
CA CYS A 328 16.13 14.02 -15.00
C CYS A 328 15.79 12.52 -15.10
N LEU A 329 15.64 12.01 -16.33
CA LEU A 329 15.28 10.61 -16.59
C LEU A 329 16.40 9.64 -16.17
N CYS A 330 17.66 9.98 -16.40
CA CYS A 330 18.79 9.20 -15.91
C CYS A 330 18.77 9.09 -14.37
N SER A 331 18.47 10.18 -13.65
CA SER A 331 18.41 10.18 -12.19
C SER A 331 17.29 9.29 -11.65
N ALA A 332 16.13 9.26 -12.34
CA ALA A 332 15.02 8.40 -12.00
C ALA A 332 15.28 6.92 -12.31
N LEU A 333 15.94 6.62 -13.43
CA LEU A 333 16.22 5.24 -13.87
C LEU A 333 17.38 4.58 -13.12
N ARG A 334 18.34 5.37 -12.60
CA ARG A 334 19.55 4.89 -11.90
C ARG A 334 19.39 4.76 -10.39
N GLN A 335 18.15 4.70 -9.89
CA GLN A 335 17.89 4.51 -8.46
C GLN A 335 18.41 3.15 -7.97
N GLU A 336 19.11 3.18 -6.84
CA GLU A 336 19.78 2.03 -6.23
C GLU A 336 18.85 1.31 -5.25
N ASP A 337 18.95 -0.03 -5.17
CA ASP A 337 18.23 -0.88 -4.21
C ASP A 337 16.69 -0.71 -4.17
N VAL A 338 16.10 -0.26 -5.27
CA VAL A 338 14.66 -0.04 -5.42
C VAL A 338 14.22 -0.29 -6.86
N SER A 339 13.06 -0.93 -7.05
CA SER A 339 12.53 -1.12 -8.41
C SER A 339 11.67 0.06 -8.84
N VAL A 340 11.91 0.57 -10.04
CA VAL A 340 11.20 1.74 -10.57
C VAL A 340 10.57 1.44 -11.92
N GLU A 341 9.44 2.10 -12.18
CA GLU A 341 9.04 2.47 -13.53
C GLU A 341 9.03 3.99 -13.63
N VAL A 342 9.37 4.52 -14.79
CA VAL A 342 9.40 5.96 -15.06
C VAL A 342 8.35 6.25 -16.11
N ILE A 343 7.36 7.06 -15.77
CA ILE A 343 6.26 7.44 -16.66
C ILE A 343 6.44 8.91 -16.98
N VAL A 344 6.88 9.18 -18.21
CA VAL A 344 7.01 10.54 -18.73
C VAL A 344 5.71 10.92 -19.40
N VAL A 345 5.14 12.04 -18.98
CA VAL A 345 3.96 12.63 -19.63
C VAL A 345 4.43 13.88 -20.37
N ASN A 346 4.56 13.75 -21.70
CA ASN A 346 4.84 14.87 -22.58
C ASN A 346 3.53 15.63 -22.82
N ASP A 347 3.41 16.79 -22.21
CA ASP A 347 2.21 17.64 -22.23
C ASP A 347 2.22 18.59 -23.43
N GLY A 348 2.44 18.04 -24.63
CA GLY A 348 2.37 18.77 -25.88
C GLY A 348 3.56 19.69 -26.13
N SER A 349 4.78 19.23 -25.82
CA SER A 349 6.00 19.98 -26.08
C SER A 349 6.19 20.29 -27.57
N THR A 350 6.81 21.43 -27.84
CA THR A 350 7.14 21.91 -29.19
C THR A 350 8.65 21.87 -29.48
N ASP A 351 9.46 21.51 -28.49
CA ASP A 351 10.90 21.27 -28.61
C ASP A 351 11.20 19.76 -28.72
N ASP A 352 12.48 19.40 -28.63
CA ASP A 352 12.96 18.02 -28.76
C ASP A 352 12.65 17.12 -27.53
N THR A 353 11.75 17.51 -26.61
CA THR A 353 11.41 16.75 -25.40
C THR A 353 10.98 15.32 -25.72
N GLU A 354 10.17 15.14 -26.77
CA GLU A 354 9.73 13.82 -27.23
C GLU A 354 10.90 12.98 -27.76
N CYS A 355 11.77 13.58 -28.59
CA CYS A 355 12.95 12.93 -29.12
C CYS A 355 13.92 12.47 -28.02
N VAL A 356 14.09 13.26 -26.95
CA VAL A 356 14.91 12.86 -25.79
C VAL A 356 14.32 11.61 -25.12
N CYS A 357 13.01 11.54 -24.91
CA CYS A 357 12.36 10.34 -24.37
C CYS A 357 12.55 9.12 -25.26
N GLU A 358 12.33 9.25 -26.57
CA GLU A 358 12.45 8.17 -27.54
C GLU A 358 13.88 7.64 -27.68
N SER A 359 14.88 8.48 -27.42
CA SER A 359 16.29 8.07 -27.44
C SER A 359 16.67 7.09 -26.32
N ILE A 360 15.85 6.97 -25.26
CA ILE A 360 16.13 6.11 -24.11
C ILE A 360 15.45 4.75 -24.29
N THR A 361 16.25 3.70 -24.52
CA THR A 361 15.76 2.34 -24.79
C THR A 361 15.45 1.50 -23.54
N ASP A 362 15.45 2.10 -22.34
CA ASP A 362 15.19 1.38 -21.09
C ASP A 362 13.71 0.99 -20.98
N SER A 363 13.42 -0.31 -20.93
CA SER A 363 12.05 -0.84 -20.85
C SER A 363 11.22 -0.38 -19.64
N ARG A 364 11.87 0.21 -18.62
CA ARG A 364 11.19 0.79 -17.44
C ARG A 364 10.62 2.18 -17.72
N LEU A 365 11.08 2.85 -18.78
CA LEU A 365 10.58 4.14 -19.21
C LEU A 365 9.35 3.97 -20.11
N LYS A 366 8.30 4.73 -19.82
CA LYS A 366 7.06 4.79 -20.59
C LYS A 366 6.76 6.24 -20.93
N LEU A 367 6.62 6.53 -22.22
CA LEU A 367 6.20 7.83 -22.70
C LEU A 367 4.68 7.85 -22.93
N ILE A 368 4.01 8.88 -22.43
CA ILE A 368 2.61 9.20 -22.73
C ILE A 368 2.59 10.63 -23.27
N SER A 369 2.26 10.79 -24.55
CA SER A 369 2.12 12.10 -25.18
C SER A 369 0.64 12.52 -25.18
N GLN A 370 0.37 13.77 -24.82
CA GLN A 370 -0.95 14.37 -24.82
C GLN A 370 -0.90 15.82 -25.32
N PRO A 371 -2.02 16.41 -25.81
CA PRO A 371 -2.09 17.85 -26.04
C PRO A 371 -1.84 18.62 -24.74
N ASN A 372 -1.22 19.80 -24.83
CA ASN A 372 -0.92 20.65 -23.68
C ASN A 372 -2.18 21.01 -22.90
N GLN A 373 -2.27 20.49 -21.67
CA GLN A 373 -3.38 20.67 -20.74
C GLN A 373 -2.93 21.16 -19.36
N GLY A 374 -1.63 21.43 -19.20
CA GLY A 374 -1.00 21.91 -17.99
C GLY A 374 -0.52 20.81 -17.04
N LEU A 375 0.42 21.21 -16.17
CA LEU A 375 1.13 20.37 -15.20
C LEU A 375 0.21 19.46 -14.37
N SER A 376 -0.92 19.97 -13.89
CA SER A 376 -1.91 19.18 -13.14
C SER A 376 -2.43 17.98 -13.92
N VAL A 377 -2.76 18.18 -15.21
CA VAL A 377 -3.30 17.11 -16.05
C VAL A 377 -2.19 16.12 -16.38
N ALA A 378 -0.99 16.59 -16.67
CA ALA A 378 0.16 15.71 -16.89
C ALA A 378 0.44 14.80 -15.68
N ARG A 379 0.46 15.35 -14.46
CA ARG A 379 0.63 14.56 -13.22
C ARG A 379 -0.52 13.57 -13.00
N ASN A 380 -1.75 13.97 -13.31
CA ASN A 380 -2.93 13.09 -13.21
C ASN A 380 -2.84 11.92 -14.21
N THR A 381 -2.52 12.20 -15.47
CA THR A 381 -2.34 11.18 -16.52
C THR A 381 -1.29 10.15 -16.10
N GLY A 382 -0.13 10.63 -15.62
CA GLY A 382 0.94 9.76 -15.14
C GLY A 382 0.51 8.94 -13.92
N THR A 383 -0.16 9.56 -12.94
CA THR A 383 -0.67 8.88 -11.74
C THR A 383 -1.70 7.79 -12.09
N SER A 384 -2.55 8.02 -13.09
CA SER A 384 -3.50 7.02 -13.58
C SER A 384 -2.80 5.81 -14.20
N ALA A 385 -1.71 6.03 -14.94
CA ALA A 385 -0.90 4.98 -15.58
C ALA A 385 0.06 4.25 -14.62
N ALA A 386 0.31 4.79 -13.43
CA ALA A 386 1.20 4.24 -12.42
C ALA A 386 0.79 2.83 -11.96
N ASN A 387 1.75 1.91 -11.89
CA ASN A 387 1.61 0.53 -11.42
C ASN A 387 2.35 0.26 -10.11
N GLY A 388 3.24 1.15 -9.67
CA GLY A 388 4.08 0.99 -8.48
C GLY A 388 3.31 1.10 -7.16
N ARG A 389 3.95 0.68 -6.05
CA ARG A 389 3.33 0.81 -4.70
C ARG A 389 3.17 2.26 -4.29
N TYR A 390 4.16 3.05 -4.69
CA TYR A 390 4.28 4.45 -4.38
C TYR A 390 4.35 5.24 -5.67
N VAL A 391 3.86 6.47 -5.60
CA VAL A 391 3.99 7.48 -6.63
C VAL A 391 4.96 8.53 -6.12
N TYR A 392 5.89 8.93 -6.98
CA TYR A 392 6.82 10.02 -6.74
C TYR A 392 6.74 10.99 -7.91
N PHE A 393 6.59 12.28 -7.64
CA PHE A 393 6.53 13.31 -8.68
C PHE A 393 7.91 13.91 -8.88
N LEU A 394 8.35 13.97 -10.14
CA LEU A 394 9.61 14.57 -10.54
C LEU A 394 9.33 15.54 -11.69
N ASP A 395 9.79 16.79 -11.56
CA ASP A 395 9.65 17.76 -12.64
C ASP A 395 10.77 17.53 -13.68
N GLY A 396 10.45 17.70 -14.96
CA GLY A 396 11.33 17.29 -16.07
C GLY A 396 12.65 18.07 -16.20
N ASP A 397 12.82 19.14 -15.42
CA ASP A 397 14.00 19.99 -15.31
C ASP A 397 14.83 19.77 -14.03
N ASP A 398 14.34 18.91 -13.14
CA ASP A 398 14.92 18.58 -11.84
C ASP A 398 15.52 17.16 -11.82
N PHE A 399 16.20 16.79 -10.73
CA PHE A 399 16.78 15.46 -10.55
C PHE A 399 16.79 15.02 -9.08
N ILE A 400 17.04 13.72 -8.86
CA ILE A 400 17.06 13.09 -7.53
C ILE A 400 18.36 12.34 -7.24
N GLU A 401 18.69 12.20 -5.96
CA GLU A 401 19.85 11.41 -5.50
C GLU A 401 19.73 9.93 -5.87
N PRO A 402 20.81 9.20 -6.18
CA PRO A 402 20.77 7.77 -6.54
C PRO A 402 20.07 6.87 -5.51
N ASN A 403 20.10 7.23 -4.22
CA ASN A 403 19.46 6.48 -3.14
C ASN A 403 18.17 7.15 -2.60
N ALA A 404 17.68 8.20 -3.27
CA ALA A 404 16.50 8.96 -2.85
C ALA A 404 15.30 8.04 -2.59
N LEU A 405 14.95 7.22 -3.58
CA LEU A 405 13.75 6.40 -3.52
C LEU A 405 13.93 5.20 -2.59
N SER A 406 15.11 4.59 -2.50
CA SER A 406 15.33 3.46 -1.58
C SER A 406 15.27 3.87 -0.12
N ILE A 407 15.81 5.04 0.25
CA ILE A 407 15.69 5.57 1.61
C ILE A 407 14.24 5.89 1.95
N MET A 408 13.51 6.53 1.02
CA MET A 408 12.09 6.84 1.22
C MET A 408 11.22 5.58 1.33
N VAL A 409 11.47 4.57 0.48
CA VAL A 409 10.76 3.27 0.54
C VAL A 409 11.09 2.53 1.82
N ALA A 410 12.36 2.45 2.22
CA ALA A 410 12.76 1.82 3.48
C ALA A 410 12.09 2.51 4.69
N LYS A 411 11.98 3.84 4.66
CA LYS A 411 11.24 4.58 5.70
C LYS A 411 9.75 4.25 5.65
N ALA A 412 9.14 4.24 4.48
CA ALA A 412 7.72 3.92 4.31
C ALA A 412 7.40 2.51 4.85
N ASP A 413 8.27 1.54 4.57
CA ASP A 413 8.10 0.14 4.93
C ASP A 413 8.32 -0.11 6.42
N SER A 414 9.37 0.48 6.99
CA SER A 414 9.68 0.32 8.42
C SER A 414 8.66 1.01 9.33
N THR A 415 7.98 2.05 8.86
CA THR A 415 7.01 2.83 9.66
C THR A 415 5.55 2.62 9.27
N ASN A 416 5.30 1.94 8.15
CA ASN A 416 3.99 1.71 7.54
C ASN A 416 3.17 3.01 7.40
N VAL A 417 3.76 4.02 6.76
CA VAL A 417 3.13 5.34 6.57
C VAL A 417 2.48 5.52 5.20
N ASP A 418 1.51 6.43 5.10
CA ASP A 418 0.84 6.74 3.83
C ASP A 418 1.66 7.68 2.93
N VAL A 419 2.44 8.56 3.56
CA VAL A 419 3.32 9.53 2.87
C VAL A 419 4.68 9.57 3.57
N VAL A 420 5.75 9.53 2.79
CA VAL A 420 7.08 9.92 3.26
C VAL A 420 7.43 11.26 2.64
N VAL A 421 7.87 12.19 3.49
CA VAL A 421 8.33 13.52 3.09
C VAL A 421 9.82 13.61 3.35
N ALA A 422 10.58 14.02 2.34
CA ALA A 422 12.02 14.26 2.47
C ALA A 422 12.36 15.74 2.33
N GLY A 423 13.59 16.11 2.67
CA GLY A 423 14.11 17.43 2.35
C GLY A 423 14.32 17.59 0.83
N HIS A 424 14.42 18.83 0.38
CA HIS A 424 14.80 19.19 -0.98
C HIS A 424 15.75 20.38 -0.95
N SER A 425 16.46 20.60 -2.06
CA SER A 425 17.43 21.67 -2.19
C SER A 425 17.28 22.40 -3.50
N THR A 426 17.68 23.66 -3.54
CA THR A 426 17.87 24.38 -4.81
C THR A 426 19.31 24.27 -5.26
N VAL A 427 19.50 24.07 -6.56
CA VAL A 427 20.81 24.04 -7.20
C VAL A 427 20.86 25.08 -8.32
N ASP A 428 22.03 25.69 -8.48
CA ASP A 428 22.28 26.62 -9.58
C ASP A 428 22.57 25.88 -10.91
N SER A 429 22.88 26.63 -11.96
CA SER A 429 23.23 26.06 -13.27
C SER A 429 24.52 25.23 -13.28
N SER A 430 25.37 25.35 -12.27
CA SER A 430 26.59 24.56 -12.10
C SER A 430 26.38 23.28 -11.26
N GLY A 431 25.19 23.14 -10.65
CA GLY A 431 24.85 22.03 -9.77
C GLY A 431 25.21 22.27 -8.29
N GLU A 432 25.68 23.46 -7.94
CA GLU A 432 26.03 23.81 -6.56
C GLU A 432 24.78 24.12 -5.72
N VAL A 433 24.79 23.70 -4.46
CA VAL A 433 23.63 23.80 -3.55
C VAL A 433 23.51 25.22 -3.00
N GLU A 434 22.43 25.92 -3.34
CA GLU A 434 22.16 27.27 -2.83
C GLU A 434 21.40 27.23 -1.49
N VAL A 435 20.32 26.46 -1.42
CA VAL A 435 19.44 26.44 -0.24
C VAL A 435 18.98 25.02 0.07
N ARG A 436 18.91 24.68 1.37
CA ARG A 436 18.35 23.42 1.86
C ARG A 436 17.02 23.67 2.55
N PHE A 437 16.01 22.91 2.16
CA PHE A 437 14.66 22.96 2.71
C PHE A 437 14.30 21.59 3.28
N GLY A 438 14.06 21.52 4.57
CA GLY A 438 13.70 20.26 5.21
C GLY A 438 13.68 20.38 6.73
N PRO A 439 13.19 19.34 7.40
CA PRO A 439 13.23 19.26 8.85
C PRO A 439 14.63 18.86 9.33
N GLU A 440 15.03 19.34 10.49
CA GLU A 440 16.36 19.06 11.07
C GLU A 440 16.53 17.58 11.49
N LYS A 441 15.43 16.87 11.71
CA LYS A 441 15.44 15.48 12.17
C LYS A 441 14.26 14.68 11.60
N ASP A 442 14.48 13.38 11.52
CA ASP A 442 13.43 12.43 11.22
C ASP A 442 12.28 12.52 12.23
N SER A 443 11.05 12.40 11.74
CA SER A 443 9.87 12.37 12.61
C SER A 443 8.74 11.55 12.04
N LEU A 444 7.86 11.07 12.92
CA LEU A 444 6.70 10.26 12.57
C LEU A 444 5.44 10.91 13.14
N HIS A 445 4.45 11.15 12.28
CA HIS A 445 3.21 11.84 12.63
C HIS A 445 2.02 10.97 12.25
N LYS A 446 1.23 10.56 13.26
CA LYS A 446 -0.02 9.78 13.08
C LYS A 446 -1.27 10.58 13.47
N ASN A 447 -1.10 11.60 14.30
CA ASN A 447 -2.19 12.45 14.80
C ASN A 447 -1.92 13.90 14.40
N SER A 448 -2.96 14.66 14.04
CA SER A 448 -2.81 16.09 13.71
C SER A 448 -1.85 16.34 12.53
N ILE A 449 -1.81 15.44 11.55
CA ILE A 449 -0.92 15.51 10.38
C ILE A 449 -1.08 16.84 9.67
N LEU A 450 -2.32 17.23 9.43
CA LEU A 450 -2.64 18.48 8.79
C LEU A 450 -2.20 19.71 9.60
N HIS A 451 -2.25 19.62 10.93
CA HIS A 451 -1.70 20.65 11.81
C HIS A 451 -0.18 20.76 11.66
N ALA A 452 0.53 19.63 11.67
CA ALA A 452 1.99 19.59 11.48
C ALA A 452 2.41 20.10 10.09
N TYR A 453 1.64 19.79 9.04
CA TYR A 453 1.82 20.36 7.71
C TYR A 453 1.76 21.89 7.73
N VAL A 454 0.72 22.47 8.32
CA VAL A 454 0.54 23.93 8.39
C VAL A 454 1.65 24.61 9.19
N GLU A 455 2.10 23.98 10.26
CA GLU A 455 3.24 24.46 11.05
C GLU A 455 4.58 24.29 10.30
N ARG A 456 4.52 23.89 9.03
CA ARG A 456 5.62 23.76 8.06
C ARG A 456 6.59 22.63 8.38
N CYS A 457 6.15 21.61 9.11
CA CYS A 457 6.98 20.45 9.38
C CYS A 457 7.24 19.58 8.13
N PHE A 458 6.38 19.67 7.08
CA PHE A 458 6.41 18.76 5.92
C PHE A 458 6.67 19.43 4.56
N GLY A 459 6.73 20.76 4.49
CA GLY A 459 6.93 21.48 3.22
C GLY A 459 5.78 21.41 2.21
N ALA A 460 5.65 22.45 1.39
CA ALA A 460 4.57 22.62 0.42
C ALA A 460 4.69 21.83 -0.91
N PRO A 461 5.87 21.61 -1.52
CA PRO A 461 5.93 21.14 -2.90
C PRO A 461 5.50 19.67 -3.03
N ALA A 462 4.93 19.26 -4.17
CA ALA A 462 4.52 17.87 -4.37
C ALA A 462 5.69 16.91 -4.58
N CYS A 463 6.84 17.41 -5.07
CA CYS A 463 7.96 16.63 -5.56
C CYS A 463 8.80 15.96 -4.46
N ASN A 464 8.81 16.48 -3.24
CA ASN A 464 9.58 15.89 -2.13
C ASN A 464 8.85 14.76 -1.38
N LYS A 465 7.88 14.11 -2.03
CA LYS A 465 6.94 13.18 -1.38
C LYS A 465 6.87 11.85 -2.10
N LEU A 466 7.05 10.78 -1.34
CA LEU A 466 6.72 9.42 -1.74
C LEU A 466 5.33 9.09 -1.17
N ILE A 467 4.34 8.90 -2.05
CA ILE A 467 2.93 8.78 -1.68
C ILE A 467 2.44 7.38 -2.01
N LYS A 468 1.74 6.68 -1.11
CA LYS A 468 1.08 5.41 -1.46
C LYS A 468 0.23 5.59 -2.71
N ALA A 469 0.42 4.73 -3.71
CA ALA A 469 -0.24 4.85 -5.01
C ALA A 469 -1.77 4.84 -4.91
N CYS A 470 -2.33 4.03 -3.99
CA CYS A 470 -3.78 4.01 -3.75
C CYS A 470 -4.31 5.34 -3.18
N LEU A 471 -3.49 6.11 -2.44
CA LEU A 471 -3.84 7.44 -1.96
C LEU A 471 -3.70 8.47 -3.09
N ALA A 472 -2.58 8.46 -3.82
CA ALA A 472 -2.34 9.35 -4.96
C ALA A 472 -3.44 9.24 -6.02
N LYS A 473 -3.85 8.02 -6.40
CA LYS A 473 -4.92 7.78 -7.40
C LYS A 473 -6.30 8.28 -7.00
N ARG A 474 -6.56 8.49 -5.71
CA ARG A 474 -7.84 9.03 -5.20
C ARG A 474 -7.82 10.56 -5.07
N LEU A 475 -6.66 11.20 -5.27
CA LEU A 475 -6.46 12.62 -5.04
C LEU A 475 -5.84 13.29 -6.28
N PRO A 476 -6.65 13.57 -7.31
CA PRO A 476 -6.14 14.25 -8.50
C PRO A 476 -5.74 15.69 -8.19
N PHE A 477 -4.72 16.18 -8.91
CA PHE A 477 -4.41 17.60 -8.99
C PHE A 477 -5.55 18.33 -9.71
N LYS A 478 -5.87 19.56 -9.26
CA LYS A 478 -6.91 20.37 -9.89
C LYS A 478 -6.42 20.87 -11.27
N PRO A 479 -7.10 20.54 -12.38
CA PRO A 479 -6.72 21.01 -13.71
C PRO A 479 -6.84 22.54 -13.84
N GLY A 480 -6.05 23.12 -14.75
CA GLY A 480 -6.20 24.51 -15.20
C GLY A 480 -5.61 25.60 -14.30
N ILE A 481 -5.02 25.26 -13.16
CA ILE A 481 -4.41 26.22 -12.22
C ILE A 481 -2.89 26.10 -12.16
N LEU A 482 -2.21 27.21 -11.93
CA LEU A 482 -0.83 27.28 -11.43
C LEU A 482 -0.82 27.08 -9.90
N HIS A 483 0.31 26.65 -9.35
CA HIS A 483 0.46 26.35 -7.90
C HIS A 483 -0.55 25.31 -7.41
N GLU A 484 -0.73 24.25 -8.20
CA GLU A 484 -1.63 23.14 -7.91
C GLU A 484 -1.28 22.39 -6.62
N ASP A 485 -0.02 22.43 -6.21
CA ASP A 485 0.49 21.89 -4.95
C ASP A 485 -0.13 22.57 -3.72
N GLU A 486 -0.51 23.85 -3.83
CA GLU A 486 -1.22 24.59 -2.78
C GLU A 486 -2.67 24.09 -2.57
N LEU A 487 -3.22 23.25 -3.46
CA LEU A 487 -4.48 22.52 -3.21
C LEU A 487 -4.26 21.03 -2.98
N PHE A 488 -3.31 20.43 -3.70
CA PHE A 488 -3.00 19.01 -3.59
C PHE A 488 -2.48 18.63 -2.20
N CYS A 489 -1.46 19.32 -1.68
CA CYS A 489 -0.83 18.95 -0.40
C CYS A 489 -1.78 19.05 0.81
N PRO A 490 -2.58 20.11 0.99
CA PRO A 490 -3.58 20.14 2.06
C PRO A 490 -4.63 19.02 1.94
N SER A 491 -5.00 18.65 0.72
CA SER A 491 -5.94 17.54 0.47
C SER A 491 -5.30 16.19 0.80
N LEU A 492 -4.05 15.98 0.37
CA LEU A 492 -3.24 14.81 0.70
C LEU A 492 -3.11 14.61 2.21
N PHE A 493 -2.71 15.66 2.94
CA PHE A 493 -2.52 15.59 4.39
C PHE A 493 -3.81 15.56 5.20
N SER A 494 -4.95 15.91 4.58
CA SER A 494 -6.26 15.71 5.18
C SER A 494 -6.78 14.27 5.04
N GLU A 495 -6.21 13.48 4.13
CA GLU A 495 -6.61 12.10 3.83
C GLU A 495 -5.60 11.06 4.31
N ALA A 496 -4.32 11.44 4.40
CA ALA A 496 -3.27 10.62 4.95
C ALA A 496 -3.53 10.33 6.44
N ARG A 497 -3.38 9.07 6.84
CA ARG A 497 -3.50 8.64 8.25
C ARG A 497 -2.17 8.65 8.98
N SER A 498 -1.07 8.69 8.24
CA SER A 498 0.28 8.68 8.81
C SER A 498 1.31 9.24 7.83
N VAL A 499 2.26 9.99 8.36
CA VAL A 499 3.35 10.63 7.60
C VAL A 499 4.67 10.38 8.31
N ALA A 500 5.66 9.87 7.59
CA ALA A 500 7.05 9.89 8.04
C ALA A 500 7.80 11.03 7.35
N VAL A 501 8.78 11.55 8.05
CA VAL A 501 9.57 12.69 7.61
C VAL A 501 11.04 12.33 7.73
N LEU A 502 11.80 12.61 6.69
CA LEU A 502 13.23 12.42 6.60
C LEU A 502 13.93 13.79 6.65
N ALA A 503 15.00 13.89 7.44
CA ALA A 503 15.88 15.06 7.42
C ALA A 503 16.77 15.10 6.17
N THR A 504 16.96 13.95 5.51
CA THR A 504 17.76 13.81 4.29
C THR A 504 17.11 14.54 3.11
N ASN A 505 17.91 15.28 2.34
CA ASN A 505 17.48 15.84 1.07
C ASN A 505 17.54 14.76 -0.01
N THR A 506 16.45 14.60 -0.76
CA THR A 506 16.35 13.58 -1.82
C THR A 506 16.04 14.16 -3.19
N TYR A 507 15.83 15.48 -3.27
CA TYR A 507 15.34 16.17 -4.46
C TYR A 507 16.12 17.47 -4.69
N TRP A 508 16.52 17.71 -5.93
CA TRP A 508 17.28 18.88 -6.35
C TRP A 508 16.49 19.69 -7.38
N TYR A 509 16.07 20.88 -6.96
CA TYR A 509 15.33 21.86 -7.75
C TYR A 509 16.30 22.76 -8.52
N ARG A 510 16.29 22.71 -9.84
CA ARG A 510 17.19 23.50 -10.68
C ARG A 510 16.67 24.92 -10.88
N GLN A 511 17.45 25.91 -10.49
CA GLN A 511 17.15 27.31 -10.82
C GLN A 511 17.48 27.57 -12.30
N ARG A 512 16.47 27.94 -13.10
CA ARG A 512 16.65 28.31 -14.51
C ARG A 512 15.72 29.45 -14.95
N PRO A 513 16.14 30.25 -15.95
CA PRO A 513 15.28 31.25 -16.57
C PRO A 513 14.05 30.63 -17.25
N GLY A 514 12.91 31.31 -17.19
CA GLY A 514 11.65 30.86 -17.76
C GLY A 514 10.84 29.92 -16.87
N SER A 515 11.21 29.77 -15.60
CA SER A 515 10.43 29.03 -14.62
C SER A 515 9.08 29.72 -14.35
N ILE A 516 8.04 28.92 -14.12
CA ILE A 516 6.68 29.38 -13.79
C ILE A 516 6.69 30.34 -12.58
N THR A 517 7.68 30.23 -11.69
CA THR A 517 7.79 31.02 -10.45
C THR A 517 8.44 32.39 -10.64
N GLU A 518 9.00 32.70 -11.80
CA GLU A 518 9.84 33.89 -12.03
C GLU A 518 9.06 35.20 -12.22
N GLN A 519 7.87 35.16 -12.84
CA GLN A 519 7.06 36.35 -13.13
C GLN A 519 5.61 36.23 -12.66
N VAL A 520 5.08 37.29 -12.04
CA VAL A 520 3.67 37.35 -11.63
C VAL A 520 2.82 37.85 -12.80
N THR A 521 1.94 36.99 -13.31
CA THR A 521 1.00 37.31 -14.40
C THR A 521 -0.44 37.40 -13.89
N PRO A 522 -1.40 37.97 -14.66
CA PRO A 522 -2.82 37.97 -14.27
C PRO A 522 -3.36 36.57 -13.98
N LYS A 523 -2.92 35.55 -14.74
CA LYS A 523 -3.28 34.15 -14.51
C LYS A 523 -2.92 33.68 -13.09
N HIS A 524 -1.78 34.11 -12.55
CA HIS A 524 -1.43 33.77 -11.18
C HIS A 524 -2.51 34.25 -10.20
N LEU A 525 -2.98 35.50 -10.32
CA LEU A 525 -4.02 36.01 -9.43
C LEU A 525 -5.36 35.28 -9.59
N GLU A 526 -5.75 34.97 -10.82
CA GLU A 526 -6.97 34.21 -11.09
C GLU A 526 -6.91 32.83 -10.43
N ASP A 527 -5.80 32.14 -10.57
CA ASP A 527 -5.58 30.84 -9.95
C ASP A 527 -5.50 30.96 -8.41
N TRP A 528 -4.92 32.04 -7.88
CA TRP A 528 -4.93 32.33 -6.44
C TRP A 528 -6.34 32.54 -5.88
N CYS A 529 -7.26 33.12 -6.64
CA CYS A 529 -8.68 33.17 -6.27
C CYS A 529 -9.27 31.77 -6.14
N VAL A 530 -8.98 30.89 -7.11
CA VAL A 530 -9.43 29.49 -7.09
C VAL A 530 -8.85 28.75 -5.88
N ILE A 531 -7.55 28.90 -5.62
CA ILE A 531 -6.86 28.28 -4.47
C ILE A 531 -7.47 28.72 -3.15
N LEU A 532 -7.76 30.03 -2.99
CA LEU A 532 -8.39 30.56 -1.80
C LEU A 532 -9.81 30.02 -1.62
N PHE A 533 -10.61 30.03 -2.69
CA PHE A 533 -11.99 29.55 -2.66
C PHE A 533 -12.06 28.06 -2.30
N ASP A 534 -11.27 27.21 -2.98
CA ASP A 534 -11.26 25.77 -2.72
C ASP A 534 -10.65 25.45 -1.34
N SER A 535 -9.67 26.23 -0.88
CA SER A 535 -9.15 26.11 0.49
C SER A 535 -10.24 26.40 1.54
N MET A 536 -11.09 27.41 1.31
CA MET A 536 -12.24 27.67 2.20
C MET A 536 -13.26 26.54 2.17
N ASN A 537 -13.55 25.99 0.99
CA ASN A 537 -14.49 24.88 0.85
C ASN A 537 -13.98 23.61 1.54
N LEU A 538 -12.68 23.31 1.45
CA LEU A 538 -12.07 22.20 2.16
C LEU A 538 -12.24 22.31 3.69
N ILE A 539 -12.12 23.52 4.24
CA ILE A 539 -12.36 23.81 5.68
C ILE A 539 -13.83 23.64 6.07
N ARG A 540 -14.75 23.91 5.13
CA ARG A 540 -16.21 23.81 5.36
C ARG A 540 -16.73 22.38 5.21
N SER A 541 -16.22 21.63 4.22
CA SER A 541 -16.76 20.32 3.84
C SER A 541 -16.23 19.17 4.68
N ARG A 542 -15.06 19.32 5.29
CA ARG A 542 -14.45 18.28 6.13
C ARG A 542 -14.68 18.55 7.61
N ASN A 543 -14.78 17.47 8.38
CA ASN A 543 -14.93 17.50 9.84
C ASN A 543 -13.61 17.90 10.56
N ILE A 544 -12.90 18.91 10.02
CA ILE A 544 -11.64 19.45 10.54
C ILE A 544 -11.96 20.28 11.77
N ASN A 545 -11.51 19.81 12.93
CA ASN A 545 -11.81 20.41 14.23
C ASN A 545 -10.53 20.69 15.05
N GLY A 546 -10.70 21.30 16.22
CA GLY A 546 -9.64 21.47 17.20
C GLY A 546 -8.37 22.18 16.66
N LYS A 547 -7.21 21.54 16.85
CA LYS A 547 -5.90 22.08 16.46
C LYS A 547 -5.71 22.16 14.95
N GLU A 548 -6.26 21.23 14.20
CA GLU A 548 -6.16 21.16 12.74
C GLU A 548 -6.90 22.32 12.09
N ARG A 549 -8.10 22.64 12.59
CA ARG A 549 -8.89 23.78 12.09
C ARG A 549 -8.14 25.11 12.29
N ARG A 550 -7.60 25.32 13.49
CA ARG A 550 -6.79 26.51 13.80
C ARG A 550 -5.56 26.63 12.89
N ALA A 551 -4.91 25.50 12.61
CA ALA A 551 -3.82 25.44 11.66
C ALA A 551 -4.30 25.86 10.26
N PHE A 552 -5.37 25.26 9.75
CA PHE A 552 -5.91 25.64 8.44
C PHE A 552 -6.24 27.12 8.33
N MET A 553 -6.81 27.74 9.38
CA MET A 553 -7.04 29.19 9.39
C MET A 553 -5.74 30.00 9.37
N LYS A 554 -4.68 29.54 10.03
CA LYS A 554 -3.35 30.16 9.97
C LYS A 554 -2.79 30.09 8.55
N ARG A 555 -2.96 28.96 7.86
CA ARG A 555 -2.59 28.81 6.44
C ARG A 555 -3.43 29.73 5.55
N LEU A 556 -4.74 29.76 5.72
CA LEU A 556 -5.64 30.62 4.92
C LEU A 556 -5.24 32.10 5.03
N ARG A 557 -4.85 32.58 6.21
CA ARG A 557 -4.27 33.94 6.38
C ARG A 557 -3.01 34.17 5.53
N ARG A 558 -2.12 33.18 5.45
CA ARG A 558 -0.90 33.26 4.63
C ARG A 558 -1.24 33.32 3.15
N LEU A 559 -2.20 32.52 2.68
CA LEU A 559 -2.67 32.55 1.29
C LEU A 559 -3.28 33.92 0.95
N VAL A 560 -4.11 34.49 1.83
CA VAL A 560 -4.66 35.85 1.65
C VAL A 560 -3.55 36.89 1.56
N SER A 561 -2.51 36.79 2.40
CA SER A 561 -1.35 37.69 2.34
C SER A 561 -0.55 37.51 1.05
N ALA A 562 -0.38 36.28 0.55
CA ALA A 562 0.28 35.99 -0.71
C ALA A 562 -0.49 36.57 -1.91
N ALA A 563 -1.81 36.37 -1.97
CA ALA A 563 -2.66 36.93 -3.01
C ALA A 563 -2.58 38.47 -3.06
N ARG A 564 -2.62 39.14 -1.89
CA ARG A 564 -2.44 40.59 -1.80
C ARG A 564 -1.08 41.05 -2.30
N ARG A 565 0.00 40.39 -1.92
CA ARG A 565 1.36 40.74 -2.39
C ARG A 565 1.49 40.60 -3.91
N LYS A 566 0.97 39.51 -4.48
CA LYS A 566 0.95 39.30 -5.93
C LYS A 566 0.12 40.36 -6.65
N LEU A 567 -0.99 40.80 -6.06
CA LEU A 567 -1.80 41.89 -6.61
C LEU A 567 -1.03 43.23 -6.65
N TYR A 568 -0.23 43.53 -5.62
CA TYR A 568 0.62 44.73 -5.62
C TYR A 568 1.82 44.64 -6.56
N ALA A 569 2.23 43.43 -6.95
CA ALA A 569 3.36 43.21 -7.84
C ALA A 569 2.97 43.22 -9.33
N LEU A 570 1.67 43.29 -9.65
CA LEU A 570 1.18 43.35 -11.02
C LEU A 570 1.13 44.80 -11.51
N ASP A 571 1.70 45.03 -12.68
CA ASP A 571 1.58 46.31 -13.38
C ASP A 571 0.19 46.42 -14.02
N ASN A 572 -0.53 47.51 -13.71
CA ASN A 572 -1.84 47.85 -14.25
C ASN A 572 -2.86 46.68 -14.30
N PRO A 573 -3.20 46.06 -13.16
CA PRO A 573 -4.12 44.93 -13.14
C PRO A 573 -5.54 45.35 -13.54
N ASP A 574 -6.23 44.47 -14.28
CA ASP A 574 -7.63 44.64 -14.66
C ASP A 574 -8.54 44.89 -13.43
N LYS A 575 -9.47 45.85 -13.56
CA LYS A 575 -10.33 46.28 -12.43
C LYS A 575 -11.25 45.18 -11.93
N GLU A 576 -11.76 44.32 -12.82
CA GLU A 576 -12.61 43.19 -12.43
C GLU A 576 -11.79 42.10 -11.74
N LEU A 577 -10.56 41.83 -12.20
CA LEU A 577 -9.63 40.95 -11.49
C LEU A 577 -9.30 41.45 -10.08
N VAL A 578 -8.99 42.75 -9.92
CA VAL A 578 -8.74 43.38 -8.61
C VAL A 578 -9.95 43.15 -7.69
N LYS A 579 -11.16 43.42 -8.16
CA LYS A 579 -12.40 43.26 -7.40
C LYS A 579 -12.64 41.80 -7.00
N ARG A 580 -12.43 40.84 -7.92
CA ARG A 580 -12.55 39.39 -7.64
C ARG A 580 -11.57 38.96 -6.54
N VAL A 581 -10.30 39.35 -6.64
CA VAL A 581 -9.27 39.04 -5.62
C VAL A 581 -9.65 39.65 -4.26
N GLN A 582 -10.09 40.91 -4.25
CA GLN A 582 -10.50 41.58 -3.01
C GLN A 582 -11.71 40.90 -2.36
N ASN A 583 -12.72 40.51 -3.13
CA ASN A 583 -13.90 39.81 -2.64
C ASN A 583 -13.55 38.45 -2.02
N VAL A 584 -12.79 37.62 -2.73
CA VAL A 584 -12.37 36.30 -2.20
C VAL A 584 -11.50 36.45 -0.96
N CYS A 585 -10.61 37.46 -0.93
CA CYS A 585 -9.84 37.78 0.28
C CYS A 585 -10.74 38.22 1.44
N ALA A 586 -11.79 38.99 1.18
CA ALA A 586 -12.73 39.45 2.21
C ALA A 586 -13.53 38.27 2.80
N GLU A 587 -14.02 37.36 1.96
CA GLU A 587 -14.69 36.13 2.39
C GLU A 587 -13.78 35.25 3.26
N ALA A 588 -12.53 35.05 2.83
CA ALA A 588 -11.54 34.30 3.59
C ALA A 588 -11.30 34.95 4.96
N ASN A 589 -11.16 36.28 5.01
CA ASN A 589 -11.00 37.01 6.27
C ASN A 589 -12.23 36.91 7.18
N ALA A 590 -13.45 36.94 6.63
CA ALA A 590 -14.67 36.75 7.40
C ALA A 590 -14.71 35.36 8.06
N LEU A 591 -14.36 34.31 7.32
CA LEU A 591 -14.24 32.95 7.84
C LEU A 591 -13.19 32.86 8.97
N ILE A 592 -12.04 33.51 8.78
CA ILE A 592 -10.96 33.59 9.79
C ILE A 592 -11.42 34.32 11.06
N LEU A 593 -12.20 35.39 10.93
CA LEU A 593 -12.69 36.19 12.06
C LEU A 593 -13.79 35.46 12.84
N GLY A 594 -14.72 34.79 12.15
CA GLY A 594 -15.77 33.99 12.80
C GLY A 594 -15.22 32.90 13.73
N GLU A 595 -14.08 32.31 13.38
CA GLU A 595 -13.39 31.35 14.25
C GLU A 595 -12.83 31.98 15.52
N ARG A 596 -12.30 33.22 15.45
CA ARG A 596 -11.81 33.94 16.64
C ARG A 596 -12.92 34.17 17.64
N VAL A 597 -14.08 34.62 17.17
CA VAL A 597 -15.27 34.87 18.01
C VAL A 597 -15.70 33.60 18.72
N ASN A 598 -15.87 32.48 17.99
CA ASN A 598 -16.23 31.19 18.58
C ASN A 598 -15.19 30.67 19.58
N SER A 599 -13.89 30.86 19.31
CA SER A 599 -12.82 30.45 20.23
C SER A 599 -12.79 31.25 21.54
N GLN A 600 -13.09 32.56 21.48
CA GLN A 600 -13.18 33.41 22.67
C GLN A 600 -14.36 32.98 23.56
N PHE A 601 -15.53 32.73 22.97
CA PHE A 601 -16.70 32.22 23.72
C PHE A 601 -16.47 30.84 24.35
N ALA A 602 -15.80 29.92 23.64
CA ALA A 602 -15.46 28.60 24.19
C ALA A 602 -14.51 28.69 25.39
N THR A 603 -13.54 29.62 25.34
CA THR A 603 -12.59 29.85 26.44
C THR A 603 -13.30 30.49 27.65
N SER A 604 -14.20 31.45 27.42
CA SER A 604 -15.02 32.05 28.48
C SER A 604 -15.93 31.03 29.17
N ARG A 605 -16.48 30.06 28.42
CA ARG A 605 -17.30 28.97 28.96
C ARG A 605 -16.50 27.98 29.80
N GLN A 606 -15.31 27.59 29.34
CA GLN A 606 -14.39 26.72 30.10
C GLN A 606 -13.88 27.37 31.38
N ILE A 607 -13.61 28.68 31.37
CA ILE A 607 -13.24 29.45 32.57
C ILE A 607 -14.41 29.51 33.57
N ARG A 608 -15.64 29.64 33.07
CA ARG A 608 -16.85 29.66 33.91
C ARG A 608 -17.13 28.29 34.55
N GLU A 609 -16.99 27.20 33.80
CA GLU A 609 -17.12 25.83 34.30
C GLU A 609 -16.00 25.44 35.28
N ALA A 610 -14.78 25.95 35.09
CA ALA A 610 -13.66 25.73 36.02
C ALA A 610 -13.82 26.50 37.34
N ASN A 611 -14.49 27.67 37.31
CA ASN A 611 -14.81 28.44 38.51
C ASN A 611 -16.02 27.85 39.27
N GLU A 612 -17.00 27.28 38.57
CA GLU A 612 -18.14 26.58 39.18
C GLU A 612 -17.70 25.26 39.88
N LYS A 613 -16.67 24.57 39.36
CA LYS A 613 -16.10 23.38 40.01
C LYS A 613 -15.22 23.66 41.24
N LYS A 614 -14.85 24.91 41.51
CA LYS A 614 -14.07 25.32 42.70
C LYS A 614 -14.94 25.79 43.87
N ALA A 615 -16.26 25.80 43.71
CA ALA A 615 -17.20 26.29 44.72
C ALA A 615 -18.02 25.15 45.34
N VAL A 616 -17.38 24.13 45.93
CA VAL A 616 -18.04 23.18 46.83
C VAL A 616 -17.07 22.77 47.95
N GLU A 617 -17.58 22.90 49.18
CA GLU A 617 -17.08 22.49 50.51
C GLU A 617 -16.22 23.48 51.35
N PRO A 618 -16.72 23.87 52.56
CA PRO A 618 -15.93 24.54 53.59
C PRO A 618 -15.28 23.50 54.53
N PRO A 619 -14.10 23.75 55.13
CA PRO A 619 -13.54 22.84 56.12
C PRO A 619 -13.96 23.21 57.55
N ALA A 620 -14.21 22.17 58.36
CA ALA A 620 -14.55 22.24 59.79
C ALA A 620 -13.30 22.06 60.70
N ASP A 621 -13.21 22.97 61.68
CA ASP A 621 -12.60 22.99 63.02
C ASP A 621 -11.21 22.39 63.43
N ILE A 622 -10.26 23.33 63.65
CA ILE A 622 -9.43 23.72 64.84
C ILE A 622 -8.57 22.66 65.62
N PRO A 623 -7.33 22.99 66.04
CA PRO A 623 -7.07 23.39 67.45
C PRO A 623 -6.18 24.64 67.65
N PRO A 624 -6.19 25.28 68.84
CA PRO A 624 -5.84 26.69 69.03
C PRO A 624 -4.43 26.97 69.60
N LYS A 625 -4.12 28.28 69.66
CA LYS A 625 -2.98 29.04 70.26
C LYS A 625 -1.96 29.50 69.21
N THR A 626 -1.55 30.76 69.11
CA THR A 626 -1.43 31.82 70.13
C THR A 626 -1.43 33.19 69.46
N ALA A 627 -1.96 34.20 70.15
CA ALA A 627 -2.04 35.57 69.71
C ALA A 627 -0.65 36.22 69.60
N LEU A 628 -0.44 37.02 68.54
CA LEU A 628 0.43 38.19 68.56
C LEU A 628 -0.02 39.19 67.47
N THR A 629 -0.55 40.28 68.00
CA THR A 629 -0.90 41.61 67.50
C THR A 629 -0.33 42.12 66.16
N ALA A 630 -1.27 42.63 65.36
CA ALA A 630 -1.42 44.01 64.85
C ALA A 630 -0.45 44.59 63.79
N GLU A 631 -1.11 45.25 62.83
CA GLU A 631 -0.63 46.32 61.93
C GLU A 631 0.32 45.90 60.80
N THR A 632 0.03 46.12 59.51
CA THR A 632 -0.54 47.32 58.88
C THR A 632 -1.11 46.98 57.51
N ALA A 633 -2.21 47.64 57.17
CA ALA A 633 -2.78 47.68 55.83
C ALA A 633 -1.90 48.48 54.86
N ILE A 634 -1.99 48.19 53.55
CA ILE A 634 -2.24 49.20 52.51
C ILE A 634 -2.53 48.46 51.18
N LYS A 635 -3.64 48.87 50.56
CA LYS A 635 -4.13 48.48 49.25
C LYS A 635 -3.87 49.63 48.25
N PRO A 636 -4.24 49.49 46.96
CA PRO A 636 -3.36 49.51 45.79
C PRO A 636 -3.25 50.89 45.11
N ARG A 637 -2.30 51.07 44.18
CA ARG A 637 -2.39 52.16 43.19
C ARG A 637 -2.17 51.71 41.75
N SER A 638 -3.05 52.28 40.96
CA SER A 638 -3.36 52.13 39.55
C SER A 638 -2.47 52.97 38.64
N LEU A 639 -2.39 52.50 37.40
CA LEU A 639 -2.42 53.24 36.12
C LEU A 639 -1.53 54.49 35.91
N LEU A 640 -0.76 54.37 34.82
CA LEU A 640 -0.55 55.36 33.76
C LEU A 640 0.21 56.65 34.09
N GLY A 641 1.41 56.76 33.52
CA GLY A 641 2.14 58.03 33.48
C GLY A 641 3.47 57.97 32.71
N LEU A 642 3.38 58.21 31.39
CA LEU A 642 4.29 59.07 30.63
C LEU A 642 5.74 58.65 30.25
N LEU A 643 6.00 58.90 28.96
CA LEU A 643 7.23 59.47 28.35
C LEU A 643 8.34 58.56 27.79
N ARG A 644 8.20 58.32 26.47
CA ARG A 644 9.08 58.84 25.39
C ARG A 644 10.46 59.43 25.74
N ARG A 645 11.44 59.00 24.91
CA ARG A 645 12.74 59.59 24.48
C ARG A 645 13.99 59.15 25.26
N LYS A 646 14.86 58.40 24.58
CA LYS A 646 16.09 58.96 23.98
C LYS A 646 16.69 58.02 22.92
N ARG A 647 17.15 58.64 21.84
CA ARG A 647 17.84 58.10 20.67
C ARG A 647 19.36 58.17 20.89
N LEU A 648 20.06 57.22 20.29
CA LEU A 648 21.36 57.30 19.59
C LEU A 648 22.67 57.51 20.36
N ALA A 649 23.58 56.55 20.19
CA ALA A 649 24.96 56.65 19.66
C ALA A 649 25.62 55.24 19.83
N ALA A 650 26.47 54.67 18.98
CA ALA A 650 27.21 55.12 17.80
C ALA A 650 27.61 53.90 16.94
N VAL A 651 27.80 54.11 15.64
CA VAL A 651 28.56 53.26 14.71
C VAL A 651 29.90 53.98 14.46
N PRO A 652 31.05 53.30 14.35
CA PRO A 652 32.31 53.93 13.97
C PRO A 652 32.41 54.13 12.45
N SER A 653 33.03 55.25 12.09
CA SER A 653 33.31 55.79 10.76
C SER A 653 34.11 54.89 9.80
N GLN A 654 33.75 54.90 8.52
CA GLN A 654 34.43 55.68 7.47
C GLN A 654 33.52 55.85 6.25
#